data_AF-A0A1M6U7H6-F1
#
_entry.id   AF-A0A1M6U7H6-F1
#
_cell.length_a   1.000
_cell.length_b   1.000
_cell.length_c   1.000
_cell.angle_alpha   90.00
_cell.angle_beta   90.00
_cell.angle_gamma   90.00
#
_symmetry.space_group_name_H-M   'P 1'
#
loop_
_entity.id
_entity.type
_entity.pdbx_description
1 polymer ?
#
loop_
_entity_poly.entity_id
_entity_poly.type
_entity_poly.pdbx_seq_one_letter_code
_entity_poly.pdbx_strand_id
1 'polypeptide(L)'
;MTDYNILDILEFEPVSNRLRNALNRAYQRGDMPCDTVLEYSKTKDETIQRLHRLPSIGQKTINELIGLLDKYSQDLPETTSPASAELSIPDALKSVSIVTFIRSINCSVRLENALTSSIERHEFRAETLGDLDGKSVHVLKSELHRVQNLGRKSVEEFLDLLSTMSPDSAKGIDSQMGDKAGVHPQSNTVDWASDYLRLLEKERYGDITVAEIVRKTPGRSKSEEKLLKIIDQEYTDTPLSEVLASSGGELDEISRTLIKDEKLSPQLASLIMNFYRFLSSKNNQKFSHEEYFANDFSGLNEKESKVLLSRFGTDKLTLEQLGKELGVTRERIRQIESKALTKYIKANRVGLLHLSENLEKYVKASKGVLSIDLIKNLYGISKQKLEVALNLFVPESDESWLSRDGEYIISSDFKGRQEKIFDKIEESIYIQAGCGGKVTVQGIDGVNSQISRYFLFVNHKKFSMSGDGEIELVISSASERARIVLAIAGQPIHTSEATRLYKTIFKEDIAEHTLAATLGRLSDGLIVAPGTYALYSHLRLSSEDIDSVRDEAYEVIQGAGRYLSSRIIFENICRIRPDLRRKEPYFNYHLMLGVLQDDERYQTKRGFMVGLACFGDHLPLETEVEELVEKHGPVSTSEVIVLLRPTRGELTNGSVRNTLIASDEIFLTSEQRKWDVAERVFNDASDIRKLQIAIRMAAYRKMVALSSVYNRIRSTGVNYGIGTILSVVWKDPETKRDGDYVGFFGTDAKIESYYATGEPMTFSQLDYRNYTEDRSIDTGILDALVNEFDLNV
;
A
#
# COMPACT_ATOMS: atom_id res chain seq x y z
N MET A 1 55.21 22.88 50.14
CA MET A 1 53.96 22.62 49.40
C MET A 1 53.66 23.86 48.59
N THR A 2 53.96 23.83 47.29
CA THR A 2 53.57 24.92 46.37
C THR A 2 52.09 24.77 46.07
N ASP A 3 51.28 25.70 46.58
CA ASP A 3 49.86 25.81 46.23
C ASP A 3 49.77 26.46 44.84
N TYR A 4 49.10 25.81 43.89
CA TYR A 4 49.02 26.28 42.51
C TYR A 4 47.86 27.26 42.36
N ASN A 5 48.13 28.45 41.82
CA ASN A 5 47.07 29.37 41.42
C ASN A 5 46.35 28.81 40.19
N ILE A 6 45.02 28.89 40.19
CA ILE A 6 44.20 28.35 39.10
C ILE A 6 44.50 29.05 37.77
N LEU A 7 44.80 30.36 37.79
CA LEU A 7 45.15 31.09 36.57
C LEU A 7 46.46 30.61 35.95
N ASP A 8 47.46 30.29 36.79
CA ASP A 8 48.73 29.75 36.33
C ASP A 8 48.52 28.37 35.68
N ILE A 9 47.66 27.52 36.25
CA ILE A 9 47.31 26.22 35.65
C ILE A 9 46.68 26.40 34.25
N LEU A 10 45.84 27.42 34.05
CA LEU A 10 45.24 27.70 32.73
C LEU A 10 46.25 28.16 31.67
N GLU A 11 47.41 28.70 32.08
CA GLU A 11 48.50 29.06 31.17
C GLU A 11 49.29 27.83 30.71
N PHE A 12 49.49 26.85 31.61
CA PHE A 12 50.29 25.65 31.33
C PHE A 12 49.49 24.46 30.79
N GLU A 13 48.18 24.37 31.08
CA GLU A 13 47.32 23.27 30.62
C GLU A 13 46.52 23.62 29.35
N PRO A 14 46.32 22.66 28.43
CA PRO A 14 45.49 22.85 27.25
C PRO A 14 44.00 22.84 27.66
N VAL A 15 43.47 24.02 27.99
CA VAL A 15 42.03 24.27 28.24
C VAL A 15 41.31 24.81 27.02
N SER A 16 39.98 24.72 26.99
CA SER A 16 39.16 25.36 25.96
C SER A 16 39.24 26.89 26.04
N ASN A 17 39.23 27.57 24.89
CA ASN A 17 39.20 29.04 24.84
C ASN A 17 38.00 29.64 25.60
N ARG A 18 36.90 28.88 25.73
CA ARG A 18 35.74 29.29 26.54
C ARG A 18 36.05 29.31 28.03
N LEU A 19 36.71 28.25 28.54
CA LEU A 19 37.09 28.18 29.95
C LEU A 19 38.07 29.30 30.31
N ARG A 20 39.12 29.46 29.50
CA ARG A 20 40.14 30.50 29.67
C ARG A 20 39.55 31.91 29.67
N ASN A 21 38.70 32.22 28.69
CA ASN A 21 38.07 33.55 28.60
C ASN A 21 37.03 33.79 29.72
N ALA A 22 36.42 32.74 30.27
CA ALA A 22 35.44 32.90 31.34
C ALA A 22 36.11 33.18 32.69
N LEU A 23 37.18 32.44 33.02
CA LEU A 23 37.93 32.64 34.26
C LEU A 23 38.75 33.94 34.25
N ASN A 24 39.36 34.32 33.12
CA ASN A 24 40.03 35.63 33.01
C ASN A 24 39.05 36.80 33.21
N ARG A 25 37.80 36.67 32.74
CA ARG A 25 36.75 37.67 32.99
C ARG A 25 36.26 37.67 34.43
N ALA A 26 36.18 36.51 35.07
CA ALA A 26 35.84 36.39 36.48
C ALA A 26 36.93 37.05 37.37
N TYR A 27 38.20 36.81 37.07
CA TYR A 27 39.34 37.45 37.74
C TYR A 27 39.32 38.98 37.60
N GLN A 28 39.10 39.49 36.39
CA GLN A 28 38.99 40.94 36.15
C GLN A 28 37.82 41.61 36.89
N ARG A 29 36.78 40.85 37.25
CA ARG A 29 35.60 41.33 37.97
C ARG A 29 35.68 41.10 39.48
N GLY A 30 36.71 40.40 39.97
CA GLY A 30 36.82 39.98 41.37
C GLY A 30 35.85 38.86 41.78
N ASP A 31 35.24 38.18 40.81
CA ASP A 31 34.23 37.13 41.01
C ASP A 31 34.83 35.71 40.86
N MET A 32 36.10 35.54 41.21
CA MET A 32 36.74 34.23 41.09
C MET A 32 36.10 33.22 42.08
N PRO A 33 35.75 32.01 41.62
CA PRO A 33 35.14 31.00 42.49
C PRO A 33 36.06 30.55 43.64
N CYS A 34 37.36 30.47 43.35
CA CYS A 34 38.48 30.13 44.23
C CYS A 34 39.79 30.54 43.53
N ASP A 35 40.84 30.83 44.29
CA ASP A 35 42.11 31.33 43.73
C ASP A 35 43.17 30.23 43.63
N THR A 36 43.12 29.22 44.49
CA THR A 36 44.11 28.13 44.53
C THR A 36 43.50 26.73 44.53
N VAL A 37 44.28 25.73 44.11
CA VAL A 37 43.87 24.32 44.10
C VAL A 37 43.62 23.81 45.52
N LEU A 38 44.39 24.27 46.52
CA LEU A 38 44.20 23.88 47.91
C LEU A 38 42.90 24.43 48.51
N GLU A 39 42.47 25.62 48.09
CA GLU A 39 41.17 26.20 48.44
C GLU A 39 40.03 25.39 47.81
N TYR A 40 40.13 25.06 46.52
CA TYR A 40 39.19 24.20 45.82
C TYR A 40 39.01 22.82 46.49
N SER A 41 40.11 22.20 46.93
CA SER A 41 40.07 20.88 47.60
C SER A 41 39.26 20.91 48.91
N LYS A 42 39.25 22.04 49.62
CA LYS A 42 38.52 22.22 50.88
C LYS A 42 37.07 22.66 50.69
N THR A 43 36.75 23.41 49.63
CA THR A 43 35.41 24.00 49.40
C THR A 43 34.77 23.55 48.09
N LYS A 44 35.06 22.33 47.64
CA LYS A 44 34.69 21.80 46.31
C LYS A 44 33.21 22.03 45.95
N ASP A 45 32.28 21.71 46.84
CA ASP A 45 30.84 21.86 46.56
C ASP A 45 30.41 23.33 46.44
N GLU A 46 30.96 24.23 47.27
CA GLU A 46 30.68 25.67 47.19
C GLU A 46 31.28 26.30 45.93
N THR A 47 32.49 25.89 45.55
CA THR A 47 33.16 26.36 44.33
C THR A 47 32.38 25.94 43.08
N ILE A 48 31.85 24.71 43.04
CA ILE A 48 31.00 24.24 41.95
C ILE A 48 29.73 25.09 41.85
N GLN A 49 29.08 25.40 42.98
CA GLN A 49 27.91 26.29 42.98
C GLN A 49 28.23 27.70 42.50
N ARG A 50 29.42 28.24 42.84
CA ARG A 50 29.89 29.54 42.34
C ARG A 50 30.19 29.52 40.83
N LEU A 51 30.76 28.42 40.31
CA LEU A 51 31.00 28.23 38.88
C LEU A 51 29.72 28.25 38.04
N HIS A 52 28.62 27.69 38.58
CA HIS A 52 27.31 27.74 37.95
C HIS A 52 26.69 29.15 37.89
N ARG A 53 27.15 30.08 38.75
CA ARG A 53 26.68 31.48 38.77
C ARG A 53 27.44 32.38 37.79
N LEU A 54 28.54 31.90 37.20
CA LEU A 54 29.31 32.68 36.25
C LEU A 54 28.57 32.81 34.91
N PRO A 55 28.42 34.03 34.37
CA PRO A 55 27.71 34.25 33.12
C PRO A 55 28.46 33.61 31.94
N SER A 56 27.70 32.97 31.04
CA SER A 56 28.19 32.41 29.76
C SER A 56 29.09 31.15 29.86
N ILE A 57 29.04 30.43 30.98
CA ILE A 57 29.64 29.09 31.13
C ILE A 57 28.55 28.01 30.98
N GLY A 58 28.84 26.95 30.23
CA GLY A 58 27.96 25.77 30.10
C GLY A 58 28.51 24.55 30.84
N GLN A 59 27.67 23.54 31.10
CA GLN A 59 28.02 22.37 31.92
C GLN A 59 29.32 21.67 31.51
N LYS A 60 29.60 21.55 30.21
CA LYS A 60 30.83 20.94 29.70
C LYS A 60 32.09 21.70 30.10
N THR A 61 32.01 23.03 30.17
CA THR A 61 33.12 23.91 30.56
C THR A 61 33.36 23.86 32.07
N ILE A 62 32.29 23.71 32.86
CA ILE A 62 32.39 23.46 34.32
C ILE A 62 33.07 22.12 34.58
N ASN A 63 32.61 21.05 33.92
CA ASN A 63 33.19 19.72 34.09
C ASN A 63 34.66 19.66 33.60
N GLU A 64 35.02 20.45 32.58
CA GLU A 64 36.41 20.60 32.12
C GLU A 64 37.31 21.19 33.21
N LEU A 65 36.84 22.24 33.92
CA LEU A 65 37.59 22.83 35.03
C LEU A 65 37.66 21.91 36.24
N ILE A 66 36.54 21.27 36.61
CA ILE A 66 36.48 20.30 37.73
C ILE A 66 37.47 19.15 37.47
N GLY A 67 37.47 18.59 36.27
CA GLY A 67 38.39 17.50 35.91
C GLY A 67 39.86 17.91 36.00
N LEU A 68 40.19 19.16 35.64
CA LEU A 68 41.55 19.68 35.77
C LEU A 68 41.94 19.93 37.22
N LEU A 69 41.07 20.57 38.01
CA LEU A 69 41.36 20.83 39.41
C LEU A 69 41.40 19.54 40.25
N ASP A 70 40.58 18.55 39.92
CA ASP A 70 40.62 17.22 40.54
C ASP A 70 41.92 16.49 40.21
N LYS A 71 42.41 16.57 38.97
CA LYS A 71 43.71 16.03 38.57
C LYS A 71 44.86 16.67 39.36
N TYR A 72 44.90 18.00 39.42
CA TYR A 72 45.93 18.73 40.18
C TYR A 72 45.78 18.58 41.70
N SER A 73 44.59 18.31 42.20
CA SER A 73 44.35 17.96 43.61
C SER A 73 44.81 16.53 43.95
N GLN A 74 44.85 15.62 42.97
CA GLN A 74 45.33 14.24 43.12
C GLN A 74 46.86 14.13 42.94
N ASP A 75 47.48 15.05 42.18
CA ASP A 75 48.93 15.06 41.87
C ASP A 75 49.82 15.77 42.93
N LEU A 76 49.33 16.02 44.16
CA LEU A 76 50.23 16.32 45.29
C LEU A 76 51.02 15.04 45.63
N PRO A 77 52.35 15.15 45.76
CA PRO A 77 53.31 14.38 44.99
C PRO A 77 53.34 12.90 45.33
N GLU A 78 53.38 12.05 44.30
CA GLU A 78 54.37 10.98 44.19
C GLU A 78 54.56 10.59 42.71
N THR A 79 55.70 11.04 42.17
CA THR A 79 56.46 10.58 40.99
C THR A 79 55.82 9.54 40.05
N THR A 80 55.71 9.89 38.76
CA THR A 80 56.37 9.15 37.64
C THR A 80 56.17 9.87 36.31
N SER A 81 57.27 10.29 35.68
CA SER A 81 57.32 10.84 34.32
C SER A 81 57.03 9.75 33.27
N PRO A 82 56.18 9.98 32.25
CA PRO A 82 56.12 9.10 31.09
C PRO A 82 57.19 9.49 30.06
N ALA A 83 57.90 8.49 29.55
CA ALA A 83 58.96 8.58 28.57
C ALA A 83 58.56 9.37 27.31
N SER A 84 59.36 10.37 26.95
CA SER A 84 59.21 11.19 25.75
C SER A 84 59.87 10.51 24.55
N ALA A 85 59.07 10.12 23.55
CA ALA A 85 59.59 9.78 22.22
C ALA A 85 60.13 11.06 21.54
N GLU A 86 61.37 11.01 21.08
CA GLU A 86 62.00 12.05 20.25
C GLU A 86 61.62 11.83 18.78
N LEU A 87 61.35 12.90 18.03
CA LEU A 87 61.15 12.81 16.59
C LEU A 87 62.47 12.49 15.88
N SER A 88 62.45 11.52 14.97
CA SER A 88 63.57 11.20 14.07
C SER A 88 63.16 11.49 12.64
N ILE A 89 63.81 12.46 12.00
CA ILE A 89 63.51 12.89 10.62
C ILE A 89 64.59 12.34 9.68
N PRO A 90 64.22 11.65 8.58
CA PRO A 90 65.19 11.12 7.62
C PRO A 90 66.13 12.20 7.06
N ASP A 91 67.42 11.90 6.95
CA ASP A 91 68.46 12.88 6.53
C ASP A 91 68.16 13.55 5.18
N ALA A 92 67.47 12.86 4.27
CA ALA A 92 67.05 13.39 2.98
C ALA A 92 66.00 14.51 3.05
N LEU A 93 65.25 14.61 4.16
CA LEU A 93 64.16 15.57 4.36
C LEU A 93 64.54 16.74 5.27
N LYS A 94 65.71 16.69 5.92
CA LYS A 94 66.16 17.72 6.88
C LYS A 94 66.30 19.11 6.25
N SER A 95 66.65 19.19 4.96
CA SER A 95 66.80 20.45 4.22
C SER A 95 65.47 21.00 3.65
N VAL A 96 64.36 20.27 3.79
CA VAL A 96 63.06 20.68 3.23
C VAL A 96 62.40 21.72 4.15
N SER A 97 61.98 22.85 3.56
CA SER A 97 61.19 23.86 4.29
C SER A 97 59.84 23.29 4.73
N ILE A 98 59.44 23.58 5.97
CA ILE A 98 58.14 23.17 6.51
C ILE A 98 56.99 23.73 5.67
N VAL A 99 57.12 24.94 5.12
CA VAL A 99 56.10 25.56 4.27
C VAL A 99 55.95 24.79 2.95
N THR A 100 57.07 24.44 2.31
CA THR A 100 57.06 23.65 1.07
C THR A 100 56.50 22.25 1.31
N PHE A 101 56.82 21.64 2.45
CA PHE A 101 56.31 20.34 2.88
C PHE A 101 54.79 20.34 3.13
N ILE A 102 54.27 21.38 3.79
CA ILE A 102 52.83 21.50 4.06
C ILE A 102 52.04 21.76 2.77
N ARG A 103 52.60 22.53 1.82
CA ARG A 103 51.97 22.77 0.52
C ARG A 103 51.99 21.56 -0.42
N SER A 104 52.98 20.68 -0.28
CA SER A 104 53.07 19.45 -1.10
C SER A 104 52.19 18.32 -0.57
N ILE A 105 51.65 18.44 0.65
CA ILE A 105 50.80 17.45 1.29
C ILE A 105 49.37 17.98 1.40
N ASN A 106 48.39 17.09 1.16
CA ASN A 106 46.97 17.42 1.22
C ASN A 106 46.48 17.59 2.67
N CYS A 107 46.92 18.66 3.33
CA CYS A 107 46.57 19.02 4.71
C CYS A 107 45.41 20.02 4.77
N SER A 108 44.90 20.28 5.97
CA SER A 108 43.80 21.23 6.14
C SER A 108 44.26 22.67 5.83
N VAL A 109 43.41 23.40 5.10
CA VAL A 109 43.58 24.83 4.78
C VAL A 109 43.85 25.68 6.04
N ARG A 110 43.38 25.22 7.21
CA ARG A 110 43.63 25.89 8.49
C ARG A 110 45.05 25.64 9.01
N LEU A 111 45.54 24.41 8.93
CA LEU A 111 46.92 24.06 9.29
C LEU A 111 47.90 24.80 8.37
N GLU A 112 47.65 24.76 7.06
CA GLU A 112 48.45 25.44 6.06
C GLU A 112 48.56 26.95 6.31
N ASN A 113 47.43 27.64 6.41
CA ASN A 113 47.43 29.09 6.60
C ASN A 113 48.03 29.51 7.95
N ALA A 114 47.76 28.76 9.03
CA ALA A 114 48.24 29.11 10.37
C ALA A 114 49.75 28.88 10.51
N LEU A 115 50.30 27.76 10.02
CA LEU A 115 51.75 27.52 10.08
C LEU A 115 52.53 28.39 9.11
N THR A 116 52.04 28.58 7.87
CA THR A 116 52.68 29.48 6.89
C THR A 116 52.76 30.90 7.44
N SER A 117 51.65 31.44 7.96
CA SER A 117 51.63 32.79 8.55
C SER A 117 52.49 32.91 9.81
N SER A 118 52.60 31.84 10.60
CA SER A 118 53.39 31.80 11.83
C SER A 118 54.89 31.77 11.56
N ILE A 119 55.32 31.03 10.53
CA ILE A 119 56.72 30.98 10.09
C ILE A 119 57.10 32.32 9.46
N GLU A 120 56.24 32.91 8.62
CA GLU A 120 56.47 34.24 8.02
C GLU A 120 56.57 35.37 9.06
N ARG A 121 55.92 35.22 10.22
CA ARG A 121 55.98 36.18 11.34
C ARG A 121 57.04 35.83 12.39
N HIS A 122 57.84 34.78 12.17
CA HIS A 122 58.81 34.22 13.12
C HIS A 122 58.23 33.84 14.50
N GLU A 123 56.93 33.53 14.57
CA GLU A 123 56.25 33.07 15.79
C GLU A 123 56.55 31.59 16.08
N PHE A 124 56.80 30.79 15.02
CA PHE A 124 57.25 29.40 15.12
C PHE A 124 58.72 29.29 14.68
N ARG A 125 59.61 28.87 15.60
CA ARG A 125 61.08 28.95 15.47
C ARG A 125 61.72 27.83 14.64
N ALA A 126 60.95 27.10 13.85
CA ALA A 126 61.43 26.05 12.96
C ALA A 126 61.04 26.41 11.52
N GLU A 127 62.02 26.48 10.63
CA GLU A 127 61.82 26.84 9.22
C GLU A 127 61.96 25.62 8.31
N THR A 128 62.78 24.65 8.72
CA THR A 128 63.04 23.40 8.03
C THR A 128 62.58 22.20 8.87
N LEU A 129 62.29 21.07 8.21
CA LEU A 129 61.99 19.83 8.92
C LEU A 129 63.18 19.40 9.80
N GLY A 130 64.42 19.70 9.41
CA GLY A 130 65.61 19.44 10.23
C GLY A 130 65.60 20.11 11.60
N ASP A 131 64.95 21.27 11.74
CA ASP A 131 64.82 21.99 13.03
C ASP A 131 63.88 21.29 14.03
N LEU A 132 63.14 20.29 13.56
CA LEU A 132 62.24 19.46 14.36
C LEU A 132 62.87 18.12 14.78
N ASP A 133 64.04 17.78 14.24
CA ASP A 133 64.76 16.53 14.53
C ASP A 133 65.29 16.55 15.97
N GLY A 134 65.08 15.45 16.72
CA GLY A 134 65.46 15.33 18.13
C GLY A 134 64.57 16.09 19.12
N LYS A 135 63.55 16.84 18.67
CA LYS A 135 62.56 17.45 19.58
C LYS A 135 61.63 16.39 20.14
N SER A 136 61.36 16.44 21.45
CA SER A 136 60.31 15.60 22.02
C SER A 136 58.94 16.02 21.51
N VAL A 137 58.07 15.04 21.26
CA VAL A 137 56.69 15.28 20.82
C VAL A 137 55.95 16.23 21.77
N HIS A 138 56.28 16.19 23.06
CA HIS A 138 55.66 17.05 24.07
C HIS A 138 56.07 18.53 23.92
N VAL A 139 57.36 18.80 23.69
CA VAL A 139 57.87 20.16 23.44
C VAL A 139 57.31 20.71 22.14
N LEU A 140 57.32 19.92 21.06
CA LEU A 140 56.77 20.33 19.77
C LEU A 140 55.27 20.64 19.86
N LYS A 141 54.51 19.79 20.57
CA LYS A 141 53.08 20.02 20.81
C LYS A 141 52.85 21.33 21.56
N SER A 142 53.69 21.65 22.56
CA SER A 142 53.58 22.93 23.29
C SER A 142 53.88 24.15 22.42
N GLU A 143 54.87 24.08 21.53
CA GLU A 143 55.22 25.15 20.59
C GLU A 143 54.09 25.39 19.57
N LEU A 144 53.50 24.31 19.03
CA LEU A 144 52.40 24.39 18.08
C LEU A 144 51.12 24.97 18.72
N HIS A 145 50.86 24.70 19.99
CA HIS A 145 49.72 25.30 20.70
C HIS A 145 49.87 26.80 20.97
N ARG A 146 51.10 27.35 20.87
CA ARG A 146 51.36 28.80 20.96
C ARG A 146 51.10 29.54 19.65
N VAL A 147 50.99 28.83 18.52
CA VAL A 147 50.73 29.43 17.21
C VAL A 147 49.29 29.96 17.15
N GLN A 148 49.14 31.24 16.81
CA GLN A 148 47.81 31.83 16.66
C GLN A 148 47.01 31.13 15.57
N ASN A 149 45.70 30.92 15.82
CA ASN A 149 44.75 30.26 14.93
C ASN A 149 44.95 28.75 14.69
N LEU A 150 45.99 28.13 15.27
CA LEU A 150 46.18 26.68 15.24
C LEU A 150 45.36 25.99 16.34
N GLY A 151 44.39 25.15 15.95
CA GLY A 151 43.52 24.44 16.89
C GLY A 151 44.02 23.01 17.17
N ARG A 152 43.53 22.36 18.24
CA ARG A 152 43.94 21.01 18.65
C ARG A 152 43.98 19.98 17.51
N LYS A 153 42.95 19.99 16.64
CA LYS A 153 42.88 19.08 15.48
C LYS A 153 43.95 19.33 14.43
N SER A 154 44.34 20.59 14.22
CA SER A 154 45.41 20.94 13.28
C SER A 154 46.79 20.59 13.86
N VAL A 155 46.95 20.69 15.20
CA VAL A 155 48.16 20.23 15.88
C VAL A 155 48.29 18.70 15.79
N GLU A 156 47.21 17.97 16.04
CA GLU A 156 47.17 16.51 15.89
C GLU A 156 47.43 16.09 14.43
N GLU A 157 46.79 16.76 13.47
CA GLU A 157 47.03 16.54 12.03
C GLU A 157 48.51 16.74 11.66
N PHE A 158 49.17 17.78 12.16
CA PHE A 158 50.59 18.02 11.88
C PHE A 158 51.50 16.98 12.53
N LEU A 159 51.20 16.56 13.76
CA LEU A 159 51.96 15.51 14.45
C LEU A 159 51.77 14.14 13.79
N ASP A 160 50.56 13.84 13.32
CA ASP A 160 50.26 12.62 12.57
C ASP A 160 51.05 12.60 11.25
N LEU A 161 51.07 13.72 10.51
CA LEU A 161 51.88 13.86 9.29
C LEU A 161 53.38 13.62 9.56
N LEU A 162 53.91 14.16 10.65
CA LEU A 162 55.31 13.91 11.04
C LEU A 162 55.54 12.44 11.46
N SER A 163 54.58 11.81 12.14
CA SER A 163 54.68 10.42 12.57
C SER A 163 54.68 9.42 11.41
N THR A 164 53.93 9.72 10.34
CA THR A 164 53.95 8.91 9.11
C THR A 164 55.28 8.92 8.38
N MET A 165 56.19 9.85 8.75
CA MET A 165 57.55 9.93 8.18
C MET A 165 58.61 9.24 9.04
N SER A 166 58.26 8.77 10.23
CA SER A 166 59.17 8.01 11.09
C SER A 166 59.13 6.51 10.75
N PRO A 167 60.27 5.83 10.56
CA PRO A 167 60.30 4.44 10.08
C PRO A 167 59.76 3.38 11.05
N ASP A 168 59.41 3.71 12.29
CA ASP A 168 59.15 2.71 13.36
C ASP A 168 57.67 2.32 13.60
N SER A 169 56.70 2.79 12.82
CA SER A 169 55.29 2.33 12.93
C SER A 169 54.91 1.20 11.96
N ALA A 170 55.88 0.51 11.36
CA ALA A 170 55.67 -0.63 10.46
C ALA A 170 55.84 -2.00 11.14
N LYS A 171 55.21 -2.23 12.30
CA LYS A 171 55.06 -3.58 12.88
C LYS A 171 53.63 -3.83 13.33
N GLY A 172 52.87 -4.45 12.44
CA GLY A 172 51.55 -4.99 12.75
C GLY A 172 50.58 -4.88 11.59
N ILE A 173 50.88 -5.51 10.45
CA ILE A 173 49.96 -6.22 9.54
C ILE A 173 50.90 -7.02 8.58
N ASP A 174 51.40 -8.14 9.07
CA ASP A 174 51.68 -9.35 8.28
C ASP A 174 50.65 -10.33 8.88
N SER A 175 49.74 -10.97 8.16
CA SER A 175 49.89 -11.69 6.90
C SER A 175 48.50 -12.05 6.37
N GLN A 176 48.20 -11.73 5.11
CA GLN A 176 47.46 -12.57 4.16
C GLN A 176 47.22 -11.78 2.86
N MET A 177 48.24 -11.73 2.00
CA MET A 177 48.07 -11.80 0.55
C MET A 177 49.40 -12.30 -0.03
N GLY A 178 49.40 -13.58 -0.39
CA GLY A 178 50.42 -14.16 -1.24
C GLY A 178 50.26 -13.68 -2.68
N ASP A 179 51.39 -13.34 -3.28
CA ASP A 179 51.69 -13.29 -4.71
C ASP A 179 50.67 -12.66 -5.66
N LYS A 180 51.00 -11.45 -6.13
CA LYS A 180 51.13 -11.13 -7.56
C LYS A 180 51.85 -9.79 -7.79
N ALA A 181 53.10 -9.92 -8.24
CA ALA A 181 53.84 -9.04 -9.14
C ALA A 181 53.61 -7.51 -9.03
N GLY A 182 54.27 -6.89 -8.05
CA GLY A 182 54.63 -5.48 -8.11
C GLY A 182 55.87 -5.30 -8.98
N VAL A 183 55.68 -5.03 -10.27
CA VAL A 183 56.71 -4.44 -11.11
C VAL A 183 56.91 -2.99 -10.66
N HIS A 184 58.13 -2.63 -10.25
CA HIS A 184 58.55 -1.24 -10.15
C HIS A 184 58.12 -0.48 -11.42
N PRO A 185 57.51 0.71 -11.35
CA PRO A 185 57.40 1.55 -12.53
C PRO A 185 58.80 2.11 -12.83
N GLN A 186 59.61 1.30 -13.53
CA GLN A 186 60.53 1.84 -14.51
C GLN A 186 59.70 2.59 -15.56
N SER A 187 60.24 3.71 -16.02
CA SER A 187 59.63 4.63 -16.98
C SER A 187 58.88 3.92 -18.11
N ASN A 188 57.55 4.00 -18.07
CA ASN A 188 56.65 3.91 -19.21
C ASN A 188 55.38 4.65 -18.79
N THR A 189 55.41 5.97 -18.92
CA THR A 189 54.22 6.82 -18.77
C THR A 189 53.20 6.38 -19.79
N VAL A 190 52.21 5.60 -19.35
CA VAL A 190 50.95 5.47 -20.10
C VAL A 190 50.39 6.88 -20.21
N ASP A 191 50.34 7.41 -21.42
CA ASP A 191 49.69 8.68 -21.70
C ASP A 191 48.19 8.51 -21.45
N TRP A 192 47.76 8.83 -20.24
CA TRP A 192 46.37 8.70 -19.80
C TRP A 192 45.43 9.55 -20.65
N ALA A 193 45.90 10.67 -21.22
CA ALA A 193 45.09 11.51 -22.10
C ALA A 193 44.83 10.81 -23.44
N SER A 194 45.87 10.22 -24.04
CA SER A 194 45.72 9.38 -25.24
C SER A 194 44.87 8.14 -25.00
N ASP A 195 45.03 7.48 -23.85
CA ASP A 195 44.19 6.35 -23.45
C ASP A 195 42.72 6.77 -23.24
N TYR A 196 42.49 7.93 -22.62
CA TYR A 196 41.15 8.49 -22.42
C TYR A 196 40.46 8.80 -23.75
N LEU A 197 41.15 9.43 -24.71
CA LEU A 197 40.63 9.67 -26.06
C LEU A 197 40.19 8.36 -26.74
N ARG A 198 41.04 7.33 -26.68
CA ARG A 198 40.71 5.99 -27.23
C ARG A 198 39.47 5.40 -26.55
N LEU A 199 39.35 5.54 -25.23
CA LEU A 199 38.21 5.02 -24.46
C LEU A 199 36.91 5.78 -24.77
N LEU A 200 36.98 7.10 -24.98
CA LEU A 200 35.83 7.92 -25.37
C LEU A 200 35.25 7.45 -26.71
N GLU A 201 36.10 7.20 -27.71
CA GLU A 201 35.64 6.67 -29.01
C GLU A 201 35.05 5.27 -28.89
N LYS A 202 35.75 4.36 -28.21
CA LYS A 202 35.33 2.96 -28.04
C LYS A 202 33.98 2.82 -27.35
N GLU A 203 33.74 3.60 -26.29
CA GLU A 203 32.53 3.58 -25.49
C GLU A 203 31.41 4.50 -26.01
N ARG A 204 31.57 5.07 -27.22
CA ARG A 204 30.61 5.97 -27.89
C ARG A 204 30.35 7.29 -27.13
N TYR A 205 31.39 7.83 -26.51
CA TYR A 205 31.42 9.12 -25.84
C TYR A 205 32.29 10.16 -26.59
N GLY A 206 32.53 9.99 -27.89
CA GLY A 206 33.43 10.87 -28.67
C GLY A 206 33.04 12.36 -28.63
N ASP A 207 31.74 12.65 -28.57
CA ASP A 207 31.20 14.01 -28.55
C ASP A 207 30.82 14.50 -27.14
N ILE A 208 31.21 13.78 -26.08
CA ILE A 208 30.82 14.16 -24.71
C ILE A 208 31.48 15.48 -24.31
N THR A 209 30.70 16.45 -23.82
CA THR A 209 31.24 17.71 -23.31
C THR A 209 31.53 17.62 -21.81
N VAL A 210 32.35 18.53 -21.29
CA VAL A 210 32.61 18.63 -19.84
C VAL A 210 31.32 18.94 -19.07
N ALA A 211 30.44 19.77 -19.63
CA ALA A 211 29.14 20.06 -19.04
C ALA A 211 28.28 18.79 -18.94
N GLU A 212 28.32 17.93 -19.96
CA GLU A 212 27.62 16.65 -19.99
C GLU A 212 28.16 15.67 -18.92
N ILE A 213 29.48 15.63 -18.70
CA ILE A 213 30.11 14.84 -17.62
C ILE A 213 29.64 15.34 -16.25
N VAL A 214 29.59 16.64 -16.04
CA VAL A 214 29.07 17.23 -14.80
C VAL A 214 27.60 16.86 -14.63
N ARG A 215 26.76 16.94 -15.67
CA ARG A 215 25.34 16.54 -15.61
C ARG A 215 25.16 15.07 -15.26
N LYS A 216 25.94 14.18 -15.86
CA LYS A 216 25.92 12.73 -15.63
C LYS A 216 26.53 12.32 -14.29
N THR A 217 27.22 13.23 -13.59
CA THR A 217 27.83 12.93 -12.29
C THR A 217 26.75 12.69 -11.22
N PRO A 218 26.80 11.54 -10.53
CA PRO A 218 25.86 11.21 -9.47
C PRO A 218 26.08 12.09 -8.23
N GLY A 219 24.98 12.55 -7.62
CA GLY A 219 24.99 13.18 -6.29
C GLY A 219 25.89 14.42 -6.15
N ARG A 220 25.81 15.33 -7.13
CA ARG A 220 26.55 16.60 -7.13
C ARG A 220 26.31 17.39 -5.84
N SER A 221 27.39 17.97 -5.31
CA SER A 221 27.30 18.94 -4.23
C SER A 221 26.80 20.30 -4.74
N LYS A 222 26.30 21.15 -3.83
CA LYS A 222 25.89 22.54 -4.15
C LYS A 222 26.99 23.37 -4.82
N SER A 223 28.26 23.01 -4.60
CA SER A 223 29.41 23.65 -5.24
C SER A 223 29.59 23.16 -6.68
N GLU A 224 29.41 21.86 -6.90
CA GLU A 224 29.53 21.22 -8.23
C GLU A 224 28.35 21.58 -9.14
N GLU A 225 27.16 21.82 -8.59
CA GLU A 225 26.03 22.38 -9.34
C GLU A 225 26.33 23.75 -9.94
N LYS A 226 27.20 24.54 -9.29
CA LYS A 226 27.62 25.85 -9.81
C LYS A 226 28.58 25.73 -10.97
N LEU A 227 29.28 24.60 -11.14
CA LEU A 227 30.20 24.39 -12.28
C LEU A 227 29.48 24.61 -13.61
N LEU A 228 28.23 24.13 -13.74
CA LEU A 228 27.43 24.32 -14.96
C LEU A 228 27.16 25.79 -15.33
N LYS A 229 27.30 26.73 -14.39
CA LYS A 229 27.12 28.17 -14.61
C LYS A 229 28.44 28.92 -14.78
N ILE A 230 29.55 28.30 -14.40
CA ILE A 230 30.88 28.93 -14.29
C ILE A 230 31.83 28.41 -15.37
N ILE A 231 31.58 27.22 -15.94
CA ILE A 231 32.28 26.77 -17.15
C ILE A 231 32.16 27.87 -18.21
N ASP A 232 33.30 28.29 -18.75
CA ASP A 232 33.36 29.35 -19.75
C ASP A 232 32.44 29.00 -20.93
N GLN A 233 31.63 29.96 -21.38
CA GLN A 233 30.59 29.74 -22.40
C GLN A 233 31.19 29.19 -23.71
N GLU A 234 32.43 29.57 -24.03
CA GLU A 234 33.18 29.09 -25.20
C GLU A 234 33.45 27.59 -25.18
N TYR A 235 33.50 26.96 -23.99
CA TYR A 235 33.82 25.54 -23.80
C TYR A 235 32.63 24.68 -23.36
N THR A 236 31.43 25.28 -23.28
CA THR A 236 30.23 24.57 -22.79
C THR A 236 29.78 23.47 -23.75
N ASP A 237 29.91 23.72 -25.05
CA ASP A 237 29.51 22.81 -26.13
C ASP A 237 30.72 22.14 -26.81
N THR A 238 31.94 22.42 -26.35
CA THR A 238 33.16 21.80 -26.90
C THR A 238 33.29 20.35 -26.43
N PRO A 239 33.50 19.39 -27.34
CA PRO A 239 33.78 18.01 -26.98
C PRO A 239 35.03 17.92 -26.10
N LEU A 240 34.99 17.06 -25.07
CA LEU A 240 36.13 16.82 -24.20
C LEU A 240 37.35 16.34 -24.99
N SER A 241 37.14 15.62 -26.10
CA SER A 241 38.21 15.17 -26.99
C SER A 241 39.05 16.31 -27.55
N GLU A 242 38.42 17.42 -27.94
CA GLU A 242 39.11 18.62 -28.44
C GLU A 242 39.83 19.37 -27.31
N VAL A 243 39.23 19.42 -26.13
CA VAL A 243 39.84 20.03 -24.93
C VAL A 243 41.08 19.25 -24.50
N LEU A 244 41.01 17.91 -24.48
CA LEU A 244 42.14 17.05 -24.15
C LEU A 244 43.28 17.18 -25.16
N ALA A 245 42.96 17.31 -26.45
CA ALA A 245 43.96 17.50 -27.51
C ALA A 245 44.67 18.86 -27.46
N SER A 246 43.97 19.90 -26.99
CA SER A 246 44.49 21.28 -26.97
C SER A 246 45.41 21.59 -25.78
N SER A 247 45.28 20.87 -24.66
CA SER A 247 45.97 21.18 -23.39
C SER A 247 47.10 20.21 -23.03
N GLY A 248 47.63 19.43 -23.98
CA GLY A 248 48.85 18.64 -23.77
C GLY A 248 48.77 17.50 -22.73
N GLY A 249 47.58 17.17 -22.21
CA GLY A 249 47.37 16.06 -21.28
C GLY A 249 47.61 16.34 -19.80
N GLU A 250 47.76 17.60 -19.37
CA GLU A 250 47.82 17.95 -17.94
C GLU A 250 46.42 18.28 -17.38
N LEU A 251 45.94 17.46 -16.43
CA LEU A 251 44.58 17.56 -15.87
C LEU A 251 44.32 18.91 -15.17
N ASP A 252 45.34 19.44 -14.49
CA ASP A 252 45.27 20.73 -13.80
C ASP A 252 45.16 21.88 -14.80
N GLU A 253 45.91 21.83 -15.90
CA GLU A 253 45.86 22.83 -16.98
C GLU A 253 44.51 22.80 -17.70
N ILE A 254 43.98 21.61 -17.99
CA ILE A 254 42.63 21.43 -18.56
C ILE A 254 41.58 22.08 -17.65
N SER A 255 41.62 21.80 -16.34
CA SER A 255 40.62 22.34 -15.41
C SER A 255 40.70 23.86 -15.25
N ARG A 256 41.91 24.44 -15.28
CA ARG A 256 42.14 25.90 -15.19
C ARG A 256 41.76 26.62 -16.49
N THR A 257 41.90 25.96 -17.62
CA THR A 257 41.46 26.49 -18.94
C THR A 257 39.94 26.62 -18.99
N LEU A 258 39.22 25.67 -18.37
CA LEU A 258 37.76 25.63 -18.36
C LEU A 258 37.12 26.52 -17.28
N ILE A 259 37.81 26.69 -16.14
CA ILE A 259 37.32 27.46 -14.99
C ILE A 259 38.47 28.24 -14.34
N LYS A 260 38.32 29.56 -14.26
CA LYS A 260 39.28 30.48 -13.61
C LYS A 260 39.17 30.53 -12.08
N ASP A 261 38.15 29.91 -11.49
CA ASP A 261 37.98 29.80 -10.04
C ASP A 261 38.91 28.72 -9.45
N GLU A 262 39.94 29.16 -8.73
CA GLU A 262 40.96 28.32 -8.10
C GLU A 262 40.40 27.28 -7.12
N LYS A 263 39.20 27.50 -6.54
CA LYS A 263 38.58 26.56 -5.59
C LYS A 263 37.77 25.47 -6.27
N LEU A 264 37.25 25.75 -7.46
CA LEU A 264 36.37 24.83 -8.21
C LEU A 264 37.12 24.04 -9.29
N SER A 265 38.23 24.57 -9.81
CA SER A 265 39.10 23.88 -10.77
C SER A 265 39.54 22.47 -10.29
N PRO A 266 40.01 22.27 -9.05
CA PRO A 266 40.37 20.93 -8.55
C PRO A 266 39.18 19.96 -8.46
N GLN A 267 37.97 20.49 -8.22
CA GLN A 267 36.75 19.67 -8.18
C GLN A 267 36.39 19.21 -9.59
N LEU A 268 36.50 20.09 -10.58
CA LEU A 268 36.29 19.74 -11.99
C LEU A 268 37.31 18.70 -12.47
N ALA A 269 38.59 18.88 -12.14
CA ALA A 269 39.64 17.90 -12.41
C ALA A 269 39.29 16.51 -11.85
N SER A 270 38.83 16.45 -10.60
CA SER A 270 38.38 15.21 -9.98
C SER A 270 37.19 14.56 -10.71
N LEU A 271 36.22 15.35 -11.19
CA LEU A 271 35.08 14.83 -11.97
C LEU A 271 35.53 14.21 -13.29
N ILE A 272 36.40 14.90 -14.03
CA ILE A 272 36.97 14.41 -15.29
C ILE A 272 37.74 13.10 -15.05
N MET A 273 38.59 13.07 -14.01
CA MET A 273 39.35 11.87 -13.64
C MET A 273 38.46 10.70 -13.19
N ASN A 274 37.37 10.97 -12.46
CA ASN A 274 36.41 9.92 -12.10
C ASN A 274 35.71 9.34 -13.33
N PHE A 275 35.41 10.16 -14.35
CA PHE A 275 34.84 9.67 -15.60
C PHE A 275 35.85 8.84 -16.40
N TYR A 276 37.13 9.25 -16.45
CA TYR A 276 38.20 8.43 -17.03
C TYR A 276 38.31 7.07 -16.34
N ARG A 277 38.38 7.04 -15.00
CA ARG A 277 38.43 5.78 -14.21
C ARG A 277 37.22 4.89 -14.49
N PHE A 278 36.03 5.49 -14.62
CA PHE A 278 34.83 4.78 -15.02
C PHE A 278 34.97 4.11 -16.40
N LEU A 279 35.42 4.83 -17.43
CA LEU A 279 35.64 4.22 -18.76
C LEU A 279 36.73 3.16 -18.74
N SER A 280 37.82 3.41 -18.02
CA SER A 280 38.93 2.46 -17.85
C SER A 280 38.43 1.17 -17.18
N SER A 281 37.54 1.28 -16.18
CA SER A 281 36.95 0.13 -15.49
C SER A 281 36.11 -0.78 -16.39
N LYS A 282 35.49 -0.24 -17.46
CA LYS A 282 34.74 -1.04 -18.44
C LYS A 282 35.64 -1.87 -19.35
N ASN A 283 36.86 -1.40 -19.60
CA ASN A 283 37.81 -2.06 -20.49
C ASN A 283 38.35 -3.38 -19.89
N ASN A 284 38.36 -3.52 -18.56
CA ASN A 284 38.93 -4.65 -17.83
C ASN A 284 38.08 -5.95 -17.83
N GLN A 285 37.07 -6.09 -18.70
CA GLN A 285 36.14 -7.24 -18.82
C GLN A 285 35.30 -7.61 -17.57
N LYS A 286 35.73 -7.24 -16.35
CA LYS A 286 35.02 -7.48 -15.09
C LYS A 286 35.15 -6.26 -14.18
N PHE A 287 34.04 -5.55 -13.95
CA PHE A 287 34.00 -4.44 -13.01
C PHE A 287 34.27 -4.95 -11.59
N SER A 288 35.23 -4.33 -10.90
CA SER A 288 35.62 -4.71 -9.54
C SER A 288 34.67 -4.09 -8.52
N HIS A 289 33.50 -4.70 -8.36
CA HIS A 289 32.47 -4.17 -7.47
C HIS A 289 32.95 -4.03 -6.02
N GLU A 290 33.81 -4.94 -5.56
CA GLU A 290 34.44 -4.85 -4.24
C GLU A 290 35.38 -3.64 -4.16
N GLU A 291 36.16 -3.33 -5.18
CA GLU A 291 37.04 -2.15 -5.15
C GLU A 291 36.26 -0.83 -5.08
N TYR A 292 35.14 -0.74 -5.80
CA TYR A 292 34.36 0.50 -5.90
C TYR A 292 33.25 0.63 -4.86
N PHE A 293 32.82 -0.46 -4.22
CA PHE A 293 31.75 -0.46 -3.21
C PHE A 293 32.10 -1.14 -1.87
N ALA A 294 33.20 -1.89 -1.73
CA ALA A 294 33.53 -2.56 -0.44
C ALA A 294 33.86 -1.54 0.65
N ASN A 295 34.48 -0.42 0.28
CA ASN A 295 34.84 0.69 1.18
C ASN A 295 33.72 1.72 1.36
N ASP A 296 32.49 1.44 0.88
CA ASP A 296 31.36 2.38 0.82
C ASP A 296 31.13 3.21 2.10
N PHE A 297 31.35 2.61 3.27
CA PHE A 297 31.12 3.21 4.58
C PHE A 297 32.42 3.42 5.39
N SER A 298 33.60 3.07 4.87
CA SER A 298 34.85 3.15 5.64
C SER A 298 35.26 4.60 5.97
N GLY A 299 34.85 5.58 5.15
CA GLY A 299 35.02 7.01 5.40
C GLY A 299 33.94 7.67 6.28
N LEU A 300 32.95 6.89 6.72
CA LEU A 300 31.84 7.35 7.56
C LEU A 300 32.05 6.88 9.00
N ASN A 301 31.78 7.78 9.96
CA ASN A 301 31.73 7.34 11.36
C ASN A 301 30.46 6.52 11.63
N GLU A 302 30.44 5.76 12.72
CA GLU A 302 29.31 4.88 13.08
C GLU A 302 27.95 5.60 13.08
N LYS A 303 27.92 6.87 13.52
CA LYS A 303 26.69 7.68 13.52
C LYS A 303 26.24 8.08 12.11
N GLU A 304 27.19 8.46 11.24
CA GLU A 304 26.95 8.79 9.83
C GLU A 304 26.45 7.55 9.07
N SER A 305 27.07 6.39 9.28
CA SER A 305 26.66 5.11 8.70
C SER A 305 25.28 4.68 9.18
N LYS A 306 25.03 4.72 10.50
CA LYS A 306 23.71 4.38 11.06
C LYS A 306 22.61 5.29 10.50
N VAL A 307 22.86 6.60 10.42
CA VAL A 307 21.87 7.54 9.86
C VAL A 307 21.57 7.23 8.39
N LEU A 308 22.57 6.94 7.56
CA LEU A 308 22.32 6.58 6.16
C LEU A 308 21.55 5.28 6.02
N LEU A 309 21.95 4.23 6.74
CA LEU A 309 21.28 2.92 6.67
C LEU A 309 19.85 2.99 7.18
N SER A 310 19.58 3.74 8.26
CA SER A 310 18.21 3.91 8.77
C SER A 310 17.35 4.82 7.90
N ARG A 311 17.91 5.75 7.14
CA ARG A 311 17.14 6.66 6.28
C ARG A 311 16.86 6.08 4.89
N PHE A 312 17.83 5.35 4.35
CA PHE A 312 17.84 4.89 2.95
C PHE A 312 17.98 3.37 2.81
N GLY A 313 18.11 2.62 3.90
CA GLY A 313 18.11 1.16 3.88
C GLY A 313 16.69 0.58 3.82
N THR A 314 16.59 -0.71 4.13
CA THR A 314 15.33 -1.48 4.08
C THR A 314 14.30 -1.02 5.11
N ASP A 315 14.74 -0.66 6.32
CA ASP A 315 13.87 -0.21 7.42
C ASP A 315 13.91 1.32 7.55
N LYS A 316 13.25 2.00 6.62
CA LYS A 316 13.29 3.47 6.54
C LYS A 316 12.61 4.11 7.75
N LEU A 317 13.40 4.85 8.53
CA LEU A 317 12.92 5.70 9.62
C LEU A 317 12.80 7.15 9.14
N THR A 318 11.81 7.86 9.64
CA THR A 318 11.72 9.31 9.44
C THR A 318 12.83 10.04 10.22
N LEU A 319 13.17 11.26 9.80
CA LEU A 319 14.11 12.13 10.52
C LEU A 319 13.71 12.34 12.00
N GLU A 320 12.41 12.36 12.29
CA GLU A 320 11.89 12.54 13.64
C GLU A 320 12.04 11.28 14.50
N GLN A 321 11.67 10.12 13.96
CA GLN A 321 11.84 8.83 14.64
C GLN A 321 13.32 8.57 14.96
N LEU A 322 14.19 8.79 13.99
CA LEU A 322 15.63 8.61 14.16
C LEU A 322 16.24 9.64 15.13
N GLY A 323 15.68 10.86 15.17
CA GLY A 323 16.06 11.88 16.15
C GLY A 323 15.72 11.45 17.58
N LYS A 324 14.53 10.88 17.80
CA LYS A 324 14.12 10.31 19.09
C LYS A 324 15.02 9.15 19.51
N GLU A 325 15.32 8.23 18.60
CA GLU A 325 16.19 7.07 18.88
C GLU A 325 17.62 7.48 19.27
N LEU A 326 18.19 8.49 18.58
CA LEU A 326 19.57 8.93 18.81
C LEU A 326 19.70 10.07 19.83
N GLY A 327 18.59 10.51 20.45
CA GLY A 327 18.58 11.58 21.43
C GLY A 327 19.01 12.94 20.87
N VAL A 328 18.71 13.23 19.59
CA VAL A 328 19.08 14.45 18.89
C VAL A 328 17.90 15.07 18.14
N THR A 329 18.00 16.36 17.80
CA THR A 329 16.94 17.04 17.06
C THR A 329 16.82 16.52 15.63
N ARG A 330 15.62 16.64 15.04
CA ARG A 330 15.35 16.36 13.63
C ARG A 330 16.34 17.06 12.69
N GLU A 331 16.61 18.34 12.95
CA GLU A 331 17.56 19.13 12.15
C GLU A 331 19.00 18.60 12.28
N ARG A 332 19.37 18.06 13.45
CA ARG A 332 20.68 17.45 13.63
C ARG A 332 20.83 16.16 12.82
N ILE A 333 19.79 15.32 12.76
CA ILE A 333 19.79 14.14 11.88
C ILE A 333 19.92 14.57 10.41
N ARG A 334 19.17 15.59 9.97
CA ARG A 334 19.25 16.10 8.60
C ARG A 334 20.66 16.56 8.21
N GLN A 335 21.36 17.22 9.14
CA GLN A 335 22.75 17.64 8.92
C GLN A 335 23.70 16.44 8.81
N ILE A 336 23.54 15.43 9.67
CA ILE A 336 24.34 14.20 9.63
C ILE A 336 24.08 13.45 8.33
N GLU A 337 22.80 13.31 7.93
CA GLU A 337 22.37 12.69 6.69
C GLU A 337 23.04 13.36 5.48
N SER A 338 22.90 14.68 5.33
CA SER A 338 23.47 15.42 4.20
C SER A 338 25.00 15.28 4.12
N LYS A 339 25.68 15.32 5.27
CA LYS A 339 27.13 15.18 5.35
C LYS A 339 27.58 13.75 5.01
N ALA A 340 26.90 12.75 5.56
CA ALA A 340 27.20 11.34 5.32
C ALA A 340 26.96 10.99 3.84
N LEU A 341 25.83 11.44 3.28
CA LEU A 341 25.49 11.22 1.87
C LEU A 341 26.53 11.84 0.94
N THR A 342 26.98 13.06 1.22
CA THR A 342 28.02 13.73 0.43
C THR A 342 29.33 12.94 0.44
N LYS A 343 29.73 12.42 1.60
CA LYS A 343 30.93 11.59 1.72
C LYS A 343 30.79 10.26 0.98
N TYR A 344 29.65 9.59 1.14
CA TYR A 344 29.32 8.34 0.45
C TYR A 344 29.41 8.52 -1.07
N ILE A 345 28.74 9.55 -1.61
CA ILE A 345 28.76 9.81 -3.06
C ILE A 345 30.19 10.02 -3.54
N LYS A 346 30.98 10.84 -2.85
CA LYS A 346 32.37 11.15 -3.26
C LYS A 346 33.27 9.92 -3.27
N ALA A 347 33.14 9.04 -2.28
CA ALA A 347 33.93 7.81 -2.21
C ALA A 347 33.59 6.84 -3.34
N ASN A 348 32.32 6.76 -3.74
CA ASN A 348 31.81 5.69 -4.61
C ASN A 348 31.39 6.18 -6.01
N ARG A 349 31.86 7.36 -6.45
CA ARG A 349 31.43 7.99 -7.72
C ARG A 349 31.55 7.09 -8.94
N VAL A 350 32.65 6.34 -9.05
CA VAL A 350 32.89 5.44 -10.18
C VAL A 350 31.89 4.28 -10.18
N GLY A 351 31.64 3.67 -9.02
CA GLY A 351 30.61 2.63 -8.86
C GLY A 351 29.20 3.15 -9.13
N LEU A 352 28.89 4.34 -8.64
CA LEU A 352 27.61 5.00 -8.86
C LEU A 352 27.36 5.35 -10.34
N LEU A 353 28.40 5.82 -11.06
CA LEU A 353 28.35 6.01 -12.52
C LEU A 353 28.05 4.70 -13.23
N HIS A 354 28.78 3.63 -12.89
CA HIS A 354 28.57 2.31 -13.47
C HIS A 354 27.17 1.76 -13.21
N LEU A 355 26.66 1.91 -11.97
CA LEU A 355 25.31 1.50 -11.62
C LEU A 355 24.26 2.29 -12.41
N SER A 356 24.36 3.62 -12.43
CA SER A 356 23.38 4.50 -13.10
C SER A 356 23.28 4.22 -14.60
N GLU A 357 24.40 3.99 -15.29
CA GLU A 357 24.43 3.76 -16.73
C GLU A 357 23.91 2.36 -17.11
N ASN A 358 24.16 1.36 -16.27
CA ASN A 358 23.75 -0.01 -16.57
C ASN A 358 22.36 -0.35 -16.04
N LEU A 359 21.83 0.39 -15.06
CA LEU A 359 20.51 0.16 -14.50
C LEU A 359 19.42 0.16 -15.59
N GLU A 360 19.46 1.16 -16.48
CA GLU A 360 18.51 1.24 -17.60
C GLU A 360 18.63 0.03 -18.54
N LYS A 361 19.85 -0.42 -18.83
CA LYS A 361 20.11 -1.61 -19.65
C LYS A 361 19.55 -2.87 -18.99
N TYR A 362 19.74 -3.04 -17.69
CA TYR A 362 19.23 -4.20 -16.94
C TYR A 362 17.71 -4.20 -16.86
N VAL A 363 17.08 -3.05 -16.64
CA VAL A 363 15.62 -2.92 -16.61
C VAL A 363 15.05 -3.23 -17.99
N LYS A 364 15.63 -2.66 -19.07
CA LYS A 364 15.22 -2.96 -20.46
C LYS A 364 15.38 -4.44 -20.81
N ALA A 365 16.53 -5.04 -20.48
CA ALA A 365 16.78 -6.47 -20.69
C ALA A 365 15.78 -7.35 -19.90
N SER A 366 15.32 -6.87 -18.75
CA SER A 366 14.32 -7.52 -17.91
C SER A 366 12.88 -7.17 -18.29
N LYS A 367 12.65 -6.63 -19.50
CA LYS A 367 11.32 -6.22 -20.00
C LYS A 367 10.61 -5.21 -19.07
N GLY A 368 11.35 -4.35 -18.38
CA GLY A 368 10.80 -3.25 -17.58
C GLY A 368 10.58 -3.54 -16.10
N VAL A 369 10.91 -4.73 -15.61
CA VAL A 369 10.84 -5.09 -14.17
C VAL A 369 12.15 -5.70 -13.73
N LEU A 370 12.75 -5.19 -12.66
CA LEU A 370 14.04 -5.66 -12.14
C LEU A 370 14.00 -5.79 -10.61
N SER A 371 14.27 -6.99 -10.09
CA SER A 371 14.41 -7.19 -8.64
C SER A 371 15.73 -6.63 -8.11
N ILE A 372 15.71 -6.06 -6.91
CA ILE A 372 16.92 -5.58 -6.22
C ILE A 372 17.87 -6.73 -5.93
N ASP A 373 17.36 -7.92 -5.62
CA ASP A 373 18.19 -9.10 -5.37
C ASP A 373 18.99 -9.52 -6.60
N LEU A 374 18.48 -9.29 -7.82
CA LEU A 374 19.26 -9.53 -9.02
C LEU A 374 20.44 -8.55 -9.11
N ILE A 375 20.21 -7.28 -8.81
CA ILE A 375 21.27 -6.24 -8.81
C ILE A 375 22.29 -6.55 -7.71
N LYS A 376 21.82 -6.93 -6.51
CA LYS A 376 22.64 -7.38 -5.39
C LYS A 376 23.58 -8.51 -5.80
N ASN A 377 23.06 -9.52 -6.53
CA ASN A 377 23.86 -10.65 -7.01
C ASN A 377 24.83 -10.26 -8.13
N LEU A 378 24.41 -9.37 -9.05
CA LEU A 378 25.26 -8.87 -10.13
C LEU A 378 26.43 -8.04 -9.60
N TYR A 379 26.18 -7.23 -8.57
CA TYR A 379 27.17 -6.33 -8.00
C TYR A 379 27.90 -6.92 -6.78
N GLY A 380 27.44 -8.02 -6.18
CA GLY A 380 28.05 -8.59 -4.97
C GLY A 380 27.96 -7.67 -3.74
N ILE A 381 27.05 -6.70 -3.72
CA ILE A 381 26.89 -5.71 -2.65
C ILE A 381 25.76 -6.15 -1.72
N SER A 382 25.89 -5.94 -0.40
CA SER A 382 24.78 -6.19 0.53
C SER A 382 23.58 -5.28 0.24
N LYS A 383 22.36 -5.82 0.34
CA LYS A 383 21.09 -5.12 0.02
C LYS A 383 20.99 -3.73 0.66
N GLN A 384 21.33 -3.59 1.94
CA GLN A 384 21.27 -2.32 2.65
C GLN A 384 22.15 -1.22 2.02
N LYS A 385 23.33 -1.57 1.52
CA LYS A 385 24.24 -0.61 0.86
C LYS A 385 23.73 -0.24 -0.54
N LEU A 386 23.23 -1.24 -1.27
CA LEU A 386 22.64 -1.04 -2.59
C LEU A 386 21.41 -0.11 -2.52
N GLU A 387 20.58 -0.23 -1.49
CA GLU A 387 19.42 0.65 -1.27
C GLU A 387 19.82 2.12 -1.13
N VAL A 388 20.94 2.41 -0.44
CA VAL A 388 21.48 3.79 -0.35
C VAL A 388 21.84 4.31 -1.75
N ALA A 389 22.51 3.49 -2.57
CA ALA A 389 22.87 3.86 -3.94
C ALA A 389 21.64 4.04 -4.85
N LEU A 390 20.66 3.14 -4.78
CA LEU A 390 19.46 3.18 -5.61
C LEU A 390 18.57 4.40 -5.29
N ASN A 391 18.46 4.80 -4.02
CA ASN A 391 17.71 6.00 -3.63
C ASN A 391 18.29 7.31 -4.21
N LEU A 392 19.53 7.30 -4.72
CA LEU A 392 20.10 8.48 -5.41
C LEU A 392 19.60 8.64 -6.84
N PHE A 393 19.13 7.56 -7.49
CA PHE A 393 18.84 7.53 -8.93
C PHE A 393 17.40 7.15 -9.25
N VAL A 394 16.80 6.31 -8.41
CA VAL A 394 15.45 5.80 -8.61
C VAL A 394 14.57 6.41 -7.54
N PRO A 395 13.78 7.43 -7.88
CA PRO A 395 12.88 8.02 -6.91
C PRO A 395 11.76 7.04 -6.54
N GLU A 396 11.18 7.24 -5.37
CA GLU A 396 9.94 6.56 -4.96
C GLU A 396 8.72 7.13 -5.71
N SER A 397 8.86 8.27 -6.40
CA SER A 397 7.78 8.90 -7.16
C SER A 397 7.55 8.20 -8.50
N ASP A 398 6.28 8.11 -8.88
CA ASP A 398 5.83 7.53 -10.15
C ASP A 398 6.11 8.38 -11.39
N GLU A 399 6.55 9.63 -11.23
CA GLU A 399 6.75 10.58 -12.33
C GLU A 399 8.04 10.34 -13.13
N SER A 400 8.91 9.45 -12.65
CA SER A 400 10.18 9.11 -13.29
C SER A 400 10.05 7.92 -14.23
N TRP A 401 10.89 7.88 -15.28
CA TRP A 401 11.04 6.72 -16.17
C TRP A 401 11.28 5.40 -15.40
N LEU A 402 12.00 5.47 -14.28
CA LEU A 402 12.16 4.38 -13.32
C LEU A 402 11.57 4.77 -11.97
N SER A 403 10.79 3.87 -11.38
CA SER A 403 10.17 4.03 -10.06
C SER A 403 10.45 2.80 -9.19
N ARG A 404 10.35 2.98 -7.87
CA ARG A 404 10.47 1.90 -6.88
C ARG A 404 9.09 1.39 -6.50
N ASP A 405 8.91 0.07 -6.52
CA ASP A 405 7.79 -0.60 -5.88
C ASP A 405 8.31 -1.76 -5.02
N GLY A 406 8.36 -1.53 -3.71
CA GLY A 406 8.97 -2.44 -2.75
C GLY A 406 10.37 -2.91 -3.17
N GLU A 407 10.51 -4.22 -3.40
CA GLU A 407 11.79 -4.86 -3.75
C GLU A 407 12.11 -4.86 -5.25
N TYR A 408 11.33 -4.10 -6.03
CA TYR A 408 11.44 -4.06 -7.49
C TYR A 408 11.63 -2.62 -8.00
N ILE A 409 12.28 -2.54 -9.17
CA ILE A 409 12.41 -1.33 -9.98
C ILE A 409 11.57 -1.55 -11.23
N ILE A 410 10.69 -0.60 -11.52
CA ILE A 410 9.70 -0.69 -12.60
C ILE A 410 9.87 0.48 -13.54
N SER A 411 9.83 0.20 -14.85
CA SER A 411 9.80 1.24 -15.87
C SER A 411 8.37 1.75 -16.13
N SER A 412 8.25 3.03 -16.49
CA SER A 412 6.97 3.63 -16.89
C SER A 412 6.29 2.84 -18.02
N ASP A 413 7.07 2.35 -18.98
CA ASP A 413 6.60 1.50 -20.08
C ASP A 413 5.93 0.20 -19.60
N PHE A 414 6.48 -0.44 -18.56
CA PHE A 414 5.87 -1.65 -18.00
C PHE A 414 4.59 -1.31 -17.26
N LYS A 415 4.58 -0.23 -16.49
CA LYS A 415 3.41 0.21 -15.72
C LYS A 415 2.19 0.42 -16.62
N GLY A 416 2.37 1.04 -17.78
CA GLY A 416 1.29 1.25 -18.77
C GLY A 416 0.72 -0.04 -19.40
N ARG A 417 1.43 -1.17 -19.31
CA ARG A 417 0.97 -2.48 -19.83
C ARG A 417 0.80 -3.53 -18.73
N GLN A 418 0.94 -3.14 -17.45
CA GLN A 418 0.96 -4.06 -16.32
C GLN A 418 -0.34 -4.86 -16.22
N GLU A 419 -1.50 -4.19 -16.22
CA GLU A 419 -2.82 -4.83 -16.11
C GLU A 419 -3.03 -5.88 -17.21
N LYS A 420 -2.82 -5.50 -18.47
CA LYS A 420 -2.95 -6.43 -19.61
C LYS A 420 -2.04 -7.65 -19.51
N ILE A 421 -0.85 -7.51 -18.94
CA ILE A 421 0.07 -8.64 -18.74
C ILE A 421 -0.39 -9.49 -17.57
N PHE A 422 -0.84 -8.87 -16.48
CA PHE A 422 -1.35 -9.56 -15.30
C PHE A 422 -2.61 -10.35 -15.63
N ASP A 423 -3.55 -9.78 -16.38
CA ASP A 423 -4.75 -10.46 -16.84
C ASP A 423 -4.41 -11.71 -17.66
N LYS A 424 -3.44 -11.63 -18.58
CA LYS A 424 -2.98 -12.78 -19.38
C LYS A 424 -2.34 -13.87 -18.51
N ILE A 425 -1.57 -13.48 -17.50
CA ILE A 425 -0.97 -14.40 -16.54
C ILE A 425 -2.06 -15.09 -15.72
N GLU A 426 -3.01 -14.31 -15.18
CA GLU A 426 -4.15 -14.82 -14.40
C GLU A 426 -5.01 -15.79 -15.22
N GLU A 427 -5.42 -15.38 -16.43
CA GLU A 427 -6.19 -16.21 -17.36
C GLU A 427 -5.47 -17.54 -17.66
N SER A 428 -4.17 -17.49 -17.94
CA SER A 428 -3.36 -18.68 -18.19
C SER A 428 -3.27 -19.59 -16.96
N ILE A 429 -3.11 -19.02 -15.76
CA ILE A 429 -3.10 -19.78 -14.51
C ILE A 429 -4.46 -20.45 -14.29
N TYR A 430 -5.56 -19.75 -14.49
CA TYR A 430 -6.90 -20.31 -14.29
C TYR A 430 -7.22 -21.44 -15.27
N ILE A 431 -6.88 -21.28 -16.55
CA ILE A 431 -7.06 -22.33 -17.57
C ILE A 431 -6.25 -23.58 -17.20
N GLN A 432 -4.98 -23.42 -16.84
CA GLN A 432 -4.08 -24.55 -16.56
C GLN A 432 -4.35 -25.23 -15.22
N ALA A 433 -4.77 -24.47 -14.20
CA ALA A 433 -5.16 -25.01 -12.90
C ALA A 433 -6.42 -25.89 -12.98
N GLY A 434 -7.36 -25.57 -13.88
CA GLY A 434 -8.54 -26.41 -14.15
C GLY A 434 -8.20 -27.82 -14.66
N CYS A 435 -6.99 -28.04 -15.17
CA CYS A 435 -6.49 -29.32 -15.66
C CYS A 435 -5.70 -30.12 -14.61
N GLY A 436 -5.62 -29.65 -13.36
CA GLY A 436 -4.86 -30.32 -12.29
C GLY A 436 -3.34 -30.33 -12.51
N GLY A 437 -2.83 -29.46 -13.38
CA GLY A 437 -1.43 -29.35 -13.74
C GLY A 437 -0.74 -28.19 -13.01
N LYS A 438 0.52 -28.43 -12.64
CA LYS A 438 1.49 -27.40 -12.26
C LYS A 438 1.59 -26.34 -13.36
N VAL A 439 1.48 -25.05 -13.02
CA VAL A 439 1.41 -23.95 -14.00
C VAL A 439 2.80 -23.36 -14.22
N THR A 440 3.33 -23.56 -15.43
CA THR A 440 4.57 -22.92 -15.87
C THR A 440 4.22 -21.70 -16.72
N VAL A 441 4.42 -20.50 -16.19
CA VAL A 441 4.17 -19.22 -16.90
C VAL A 441 5.21 -18.96 -18.02
N GLN A 442 6.17 -19.87 -18.20
CA GLN A 442 7.19 -19.81 -19.24
C GLN A 442 6.54 -20.05 -20.61
N GLY A 443 6.24 -18.97 -21.33
CA GLY A 443 5.65 -19.05 -22.67
C GLY A 443 4.68 -17.92 -23.00
N ILE A 444 4.19 -17.17 -22.00
CA ILE A 444 3.35 -16.00 -22.25
C ILE A 444 4.22 -14.88 -22.85
N ASP A 445 3.80 -14.38 -24.02
CA ASP A 445 4.52 -13.29 -24.68
C ASP A 445 4.61 -12.05 -23.78
N GLY A 446 5.79 -11.43 -23.75
CA GLY A 446 6.07 -10.31 -22.87
C GLY A 446 6.37 -10.66 -21.41
N VAL A 447 6.19 -11.92 -20.95
CA VAL A 447 6.51 -12.35 -19.58
C VAL A 447 7.93 -12.92 -19.51
N ASN A 448 8.62 -12.69 -18.40
CA ASN A 448 9.92 -13.28 -18.06
C ASN A 448 9.95 -13.61 -16.56
N SER A 449 11.04 -14.21 -16.08
CA SER A 449 11.16 -14.59 -14.67
C SER A 449 11.06 -13.42 -13.68
N GLN A 450 11.47 -12.21 -14.06
CA GLN A 450 11.35 -11.03 -13.22
C GLN A 450 9.90 -10.56 -13.12
N ILE A 451 9.17 -10.53 -14.23
CA ILE A 451 7.74 -10.20 -14.28
C ILE A 451 6.92 -11.23 -13.51
N SER A 452 7.22 -12.53 -13.62
CA SER A 452 6.53 -13.57 -12.86
C SER A 452 6.72 -13.40 -11.35
N ARG A 453 7.95 -13.10 -10.90
CA ARG A 453 8.22 -12.83 -9.48
C ARG A 453 7.55 -11.56 -8.98
N TYR A 454 7.49 -10.52 -9.80
CA TYR A 454 6.80 -9.29 -9.46
C TYR A 454 5.27 -9.47 -9.43
N PHE A 455 4.70 -10.22 -10.38
CA PHE A 455 3.29 -10.62 -10.34
C PHE A 455 2.94 -11.33 -9.03
N LEU A 456 3.79 -12.26 -8.59
CA LEU A 456 3.63 -12.95 -7.30
C LEU A 456 3.77 -12.00 -6.11
N PHE A 457 4.67 -11.02 -6.17
CA PHE A 457 4.82 -10.01 -5.12
C PHE A 457 3.53 -9.19 -4.95
N VAL A 458 2.96 -8.70 -6.06
CA VAL A 458 1.71 -7.92 -6.05
C VAL A 458 0.52 -8.80 -5.64
N ASN A 459 0.42 -10.00 -6.20
CA ASN A 459 -0.71 -10.91 -6.00
C ASN A 459 -0.44 -12.05 -4.99
N HIS A 460 0.45 -11.83 -4.02
CA HIS A 460 0.87 -12.84 -3.04
C HIS A 460 -0.28 -13.45 -2.22
N LYS A 461 -1.42 -12.77 -2.14
CA LYS A 461 -2.63 -13.27 -1.48
C LYS A 461 -3.39 -14.30 -2.32
N LYS A 462 -3.21 -14.28 -3.64
CA LYS A 462 -3.91 -15.13 -4.61
C LYS A 462 -3.03 -16.26 -5.14
N PHE A 463 -1.71 -16.04 -5.22
CA PHE A 463 -0.77 -16.97 -5.86
C PHE A 463 0.51 -17.14 -5.02
N SER A 464 1.09 -18.33 -5.05
CA SER A 464 2.39 -18.66 -4.45
C SER A 464 3.32 -19.31 -5.47
N MET A 465 4.61 -19.39 -5.16
CA MET A 465 5.59 -20.12 -5.98
C MET A 465 5.98 -21.41 -5.28
N SER A 466 5.92 -22.54 -5.98
CA SER A 466 6.51 -23.80 -5.52
C SER A 466 8.04 -23.77 -5.64
N GLY A 467 8.74 -24.67 -4.96
CA GLY A 467 10.20 -24.76 -4.98
C GLY A 467 10.82 -24.95 -6.38
N ASP A 468 10.03 -25.42 -7.34
CA ASP A 468 10.44 -25.65 -8.73
C ASP A 468 10.19 -24.43 -9.65
N GLY A 469 9.69 -23.31 -9.10
CA GLY A 469 9.40 -22.08 -9.86
C GLY A 469 8.04 -22.07 -10.55
N GLU A 470 7.14 -22.98 -10.17
CA GLU A 470 5.76 -23.06 -10.67
C GLU A 470 4.85 -22.17 -9.84
N ILE A 471 3.84 -21.54 -10.47
CA ILE A 471 2.87 -20.72 -9.74
C ILE A 471 1.69 -21.59 -9.31
N GLU A 472 1.44 -21.62 -8.01
CA GLU A 472 0.31 -22.30 -7.38
C GLU A 472 -0.77 -21.30 -6.94
N LEU A 473 -2.02 -21.72 -7.02
CA LEU A 473 -3.18 -20.96 -6.60
C LEU A 473 -3.38 -21.08 -5.09
N VAL A 474 -3.25 -19.96 -4.38
CA VAL A 474 -3.55 -19.86 -2.94
C VAL A 474 -4.98 -19.34 -2.81
N ILE A 475 -5.96 -20.13 -3.25
CA ILE A 475 -7.35 -19.67 -3.24
C ILE A 475 -8.00 -19.98 -1.89
N SER A 476 -8.29 -18.92 -1.13
CA SER A 476 -8.92 -19.00 0.19
C SER A 476 -10.39 -18.56 0.23
N SER A 477 -10.85 -17.67 -0.66
CA SER A 477 -12.20 -17.10 -0.58
C SER A 477 -13.20 -17.82 -1.51
N ALA A 478 -14.43 -18.03 -1.01
CA ALA A 478 -15.50 -18.64 -1.79
C ALA A 478 -15.85 -17.81 -3.05
N SER A 479 -15.81 -16.48 -2.96
CA SER A 479 -16.08 -15.57 -4.08
C SER A 479 -15.06 -15.71 -5.21
N GLU A 480 -13.76 -15.78 -4.90
CA GLU A 480 -12.74 -15.92 -5.94
C GLU A 480 -12.83 -17.30 -6.61
N ARG A 481 -13.11 -18.37 -5.84
CA ARG A 481 -13.38 -19.70 -6.40
C ARG A 481 -14.59 -19.68 -7.34
N ALA A 482 -15.66 -19.00 -6.97
CA ALA A 482 -16.86 -18.86 -7.79
C ALA A 482 -16.58 -18.07 -9.09
N ARG A 483 -15.79 -16.98 -9.02
CA ARG A 483 -15.34 -16.23 -10.19
C ARG A 483 -14.52 -17.10 -11.15
N ILE A 484 -13.59 -17.90 -10.63
CA ILE A 484 -12.77 -18.83 -11.42
C ILE A 484 -13.65 -19.86 -12.15
N VAL A 485 -14.65 -20.41 -11.46
CA VAL A 485 -15.61 -21.34 -12.09
C VAL A 485 -16.32 -20.70 -13.28
N LEU A 486 -16.80 -19.46 -13.13
CA LEU A 486 -17.41 -18.74 -14.25
C LEU A 486 -16.40 -18.44 -15.36
N ALA A 487 -15.21 -17.94 -15.02
CA ALA A 487 -14.17 -17.59 -16.00
C ALA A 487 -13.74 -18.81 -16.84
N ILE A 488 -13.58 -19.97 -16.21
CA ILE A 488 -13.26 -21.22 -16.90
C ILE A 488 -14.42 -21.70 -17.78
N ALA A 489 -15.67 -21.48 -17.36
CA ALA A 489 -16.83 -21.80 -18.19
C ALA A 489 -16.84 -20.98 -19.49
N GLY A 490 -16.38 -19.72 -19.43
CA GLY A 490 -16.28 -18.81 -20.58
C GLY A 490 -17.62 -18.42 -21.23
N GLN A 491 -18.73 -18.91 -20.68
CA GLN A 491 -20.09 -18.68 -21.14
C GLN A 491 -21.05 -18.76 -19.93
N PRO A 492 -22.30 -18.27 -20.08
CA PRO A 492 -23.28 -18.41 -19.02
C PRO A 492 -23.54 -19.88 -18.66
N ILE A 493 -23.52 -20.20 -17.37
CA ILE A 493 -23.57 -21.59 -16.89
C ILE A 493 -24.59 -21.74 -15.75
N HIS A 494 -25.28 -22.89 -15.72
CA HIS A 494 -26.24 -23.20 -14.67
C HIS A 494 -25.53 -23.61 -13.37
N THR A 495 -26.13 -23.36 -12.21
CA THR A 495 -25.56 -23.62 -10.87
C THR A 495 -25.15 -25.08 -10.68
N SER A 496 -25.93 -26.02 -11.20
CA SER A 496 -25.61 -27.44 -11.18
C SER A 496 -24.35 -27.79 -11.99
N GLU A 497 -24.15 -27.16 -13.14
CA GLU A 497 -22.96 -27.34 -13.98
C GLU A 497 -21.75 -26.62 -13.37
N ALA A 498 -21.95 -25.42 -12.81
CA ALA A 498 -20.94 -24.68 -12.06
C ALA A 498 -20.45 -25.50 -10.85
N THR A 499 -21.34 -26.21 -10.16
CA THR A 499 -20.99 -27.10 -9.03
C THR A 499 -20.13 -28.28 -9.49
N ARG A 500 -20.43 -28.86 -10.66
CA ARG A 500 -19.59 -29.92 -11.25
C ARG A 500 -18.20 -29.40 -11.63
N LEU A 501 -18.13 -28.24 -12.28
CA LEU A 501 -16.85 -27.59 -12.58
C LEU A 501 -16.07 -27.28 -11.31
N TYR A 502 -16.71 -26.74 -10.28
CA TYR A 502 -16.10 -26.47 -8.97
C TYR A 502 -15.44 -27.74 -8.40
N LYS A 503 -16.16 -28.88 -8.42
CA LYS A 503 -15.62 -30.17 -7.97
C LYS A 503 -14.42 -30.62 -8.80
N THR A 504 -14.46 -30.44 -10.12
CA THR A 504 -13.33 -30.80 -11.00
C THR A 504 -12.11 -29.92 -10.74
N ILE A 505 -12.30 -28.62 -10.55
CA ILE A 505 -11.21 -27.64 -10.36
C ILE A 505 -10.60 -27.78 -8.96
N PHE A 506 -11.43 -27.78 -7.91
CA PHE A 506 -10.96 -27.70 -6.53
C PHE A 506 -10.89 -29.04 -5.81
N LYS A 507 -11.38 -30.13 -6.42
CA LYS A 507 -11.48 -31.47 -5.81
C LYS A 507 -12.25 -31.49 -4.48
N GLU A 508 -13.13 -30.50 -4.29
CA GLU A 508 -13.98 -30.33 -3.12
C GLU A 508 -15.45 -30.31 -3.57
N ASP A 509 -16.33 -30.88 -2.74
CA ASP A 509 -17.77 -30.79 -2.95
C ASP A 509 -18.34 -29.53 -2.31
N ILE A 510 -19.21 -28.84 -3.04
CA ILE A 510 -19.96 -27.68 -2.55
C ILE A 510 -21.45 -27.88 -2.80
N ALA A 511 -22.29 -27.45 -1.87
CA ALA A 511 -23.73 -27.50 -2.06
C ALA A 511 -24.16 -26.44 -3.10
N GLU A 512 -25.07 -26.81 -3.99
CA GLU A 512 -25.51 -25.95 -5.10
C GLU A 512 -26.03 -24.59 -4.62
N HIS A 513 -26.82 -24.56 -3.53
CA HIS A 513 -27.34 -23.33 -2.95
C HIS A 513 -26.25 -22.41 -2.39
N THR A 514 -25.16 -22.99 -1.85
CA THR A 514 -24.02 -22.21 -1.33
C THR A 514 -23.24 -21.55 -2.46
N LEU A 515 -23.00 -22.27 -3.55
CA LEU A 515 -22.36 -21.71 -4.73
C LEU A 515 -23.25 -20.66 -5.39
N ALA A 516 -24.54 -20.92 -5.55
CA ALA A 516 -25.51 -19.97 -6.10
C ALA A 516 -25.55 -18.66 -5.29
N ALA A 517 -25.60 -18.75 -3.96
CA ALA A 517 -25.58 -17.57 -3.08
C ALA A 517 -24.27 -16.78 -3.18
N THR A 518 -23.15 -17.46 -3.45
CA THR A 518 -21.86 -16.81 -3.66
C THR A 518 -21.79 -16.13 -5.02
N LEU A 519 -22.24 -16.81 -6.08
CA LEU A 519 -22.30 -16.28 -7.45
C LEU A 519 -23.18 -15.04 -7.54
N GLY A 520 -24.33 -15.02 -6.85
CA GLY A 520 -25.23 -13.86 -6.84
C GLY A 520 -24.75 -12.67 -5.99
N ARG A 521 -23.64 -12.82 -5.25
CA ARG A 521 -23.00 -11.72 -4.50
C ARG A 521 -21.71 -11.22 -5.16
N LEU A 522 -21.32 -11.81 -6.29
CA LEU A 522 -20.14 -11.34 -7.02
C LEU A 522 -20.43 -9.94 -7.58
N SER A 523 -19.52 -9.00 -7.37
CA SER A 523 -19.63 -7.62 -7.91
C SER A 523 -19.61 -7.57 -9.42
N ASP A 524 -19.08 -8.60 -10.06
CA ASP A 524 -18.88 -8.75 -11.50
C ASP A 524 -19.67 -9.94 -12.09
N GLY A 525 -20.49 -10.60 -11.28
CA GLY A 525 -21.32 -11.73 -11.68
C GLY A 525 -22.79 -11.33 -11.82
N LEU A 526 -23.42 -11.78 -12.91
CA LEU A 526 -24.81 -11.50 -13.25
C LEU A 526 -25.63 -12.78 -13.36
N ILE A 527 -26.90 -12.67 -12.99
CA ILE A 527 -27.92 -13.68 -13.27
C ILE A 527 -28.50 -13.42 -14.65
N VAL A 528 -28.30 -14.34 -15.59
CA VAL A 528 -28.91 -14.26 -16.93
C VAL A 528 -30.22 -15.03 -17.03
N ALA A 529 -30.43 -16.05 -16.19
CA ALA A 529 -31.67 -16.85 -16.16
C ALA A 529 -31.81 -17.52 -14.78
N PRO A 530 -32.96 -18.15 -14.45
CA PRO A 530 -33.11 -18.87 -13.20
C PRO A 530 -31.99 -19.92 -13.02
N GLY A 531 -31.16 -19.75 -12.00
CA GLY A 531 -30.03 -20.64 -11.74
C GLY A 531 -28.85 -20.50 -12.71
N THR A 532 -28.84 -19.55 -13.63
CA THR A 532 -27.76 -19.37 -14.62
C THR A 532 -27.02 -18.06 -14.40
N TYR A 533 -25.69 -18.14 -14.26
CA TYR A 533 -24.82 -17.01 -13.94
C TYR A 533 -23.75 -16.81 -15.02
N ALA A 534 -23.30 -15.57 -15.19
CA ALA A 534 -22.23 -15.17 -16.12
C ALA A 534 -21.42 -14.00 -15.55
N LEU A 535 -20.22 -13.76 -16.08
CA LEU A 535 -19.48 -12.52 -15.83
C LEU A 535 -19.88 -11.47 -16.87
N TYR A 536 -19.74 -10.18 -16.54
CA TYR A 536 -19.93 -9.09 -17.51
C TYR A 536 -19.08 -9.29 -18.78
N SER A 537 -17.87 -9.82 -18.64
CA SER A 537 -16.96 -10.12 -19.76
C SER A 537 -17.46 -11.22 -20.72
N HIS A 538 -18.42 -12.05 -20.30
CA HIS A 538 -19.02 -13.07 -21.17
C HIS A 538 -20.17 -12.53 -22.03
N LEU A 539 -20.66 -11.32 -21.73
CA LEU A 539 -21.73 -10.70 -22.50
C LEU A 539 -21.17 -10.08 -23.77
N ARG A 540 -21.99 -10.07 -24.81
CA ARG A 540 -21.70 -9.40 -26.10
C ARG A 540 -22.07 -7.91 -26.07
N LEU A 541 -22.43 -7.38 -24.90
CA LEU A 541 -22.76 -5.98 -24.69
C LEU A 541 -21.49 -5.20 -24.33
N SER A 542 -21.31 -4.04 -24.95
CA SER A 542 -20.25 -3.12 -24.56
C SER A 542 -20.58 -2.43 -23.22
N SER A 543 -19.58 -1.84 -22.57
CA SER A 543 -19.81 -1.01 -21.38
C SER A 543 -20.76 0.15 -21.67
N GLU A 544 -20.66 0.78 -22.85
CA GLU A 544 -21.58 1.83 -23.31
C GLU A 544 -23.02 1.31 -23.47
N ASP A 545 -23.21 0.09 -23.97
CA ASP A 545 -24.55 -0.51 -24.07
C ASP A 545 -25.16 -0.75 -22.67
N ILE A 546 -24.34 -1.17 -21.69
CA ILE A 546 -24.79 -1.39 -20.31
C ILE A 546 -25.18 -0.08 -19.63
N ASP A 547 -24.36 0.96 -19.77
CA ASP A 547 -24.63 2.27 -19.18
C ASP A 547 -25.86 2.92 -19.83
N SER A 548 -26.04 2.79 -21.15
CA SER A 548 -27.25 3.21 -21.86
C SER A 548 -28.50 2.50 -21.34
N VAL A 549 -28.43 1.19 -21.09
CA VAL A 549 -29.55 0.42 -20.51
C VAL A 549 -29.90 0.93 -19.12
N ARG A 550 -28.89 1.24 -18.29
CA ARG A 550 -29.11 1.82 -16.97
C ARG A 550 -29.75 3.20 -17.08
N ASP A 551 -29.28 4.08 -17.94
CA ASP A 551 -29.84 5.43 -18.05
C ASP A 551 -31.27 5.43 -18.62
N GLU A 552 -31.55 4.60 -19.61
CA GLU A 552 -32.91 4.44 -20.16
C GLU A 552 -33.88 3.85 -19.12
N ALA A 553 -33.43 2.89 -18.30
CA ALA A 553 -34.22 2.36 -17.19
C ALA A 553 -34.54 3.45 -16.16
N TYR A 554 -33.59 4.35 -15.89
CA TYR A 554 -33.77 5.45 -14.95
C TYR A 554 -34.95 6.33 -15.36
N GLU A 555 -34.97 6.76 -16.63
CA GLU A 555 -36.02 7.60 -17.20
C GLU A 555 -37.39 6.91 -17.17
N VAL A 556 -37.43 5.61 -17.48
CA VAL A 556 -38.68 4.81 -17.44
C VAL A 556 -39.25 4.73 -16.01
N ILE A 557 -38.39 4.44 -15.02
CA ILE A 557 -38.84 4.33 -13.62
C ILE A 557 -39.18 5.71 -13.05
N GLN A 558 -38.38 6.73 -13.35
CA GLN A 558 -38.64 8.11 -12.92
C GLN A 558 -39.96 8.64 -13.49
N GLY A 559 -40.23 8.41 -14.77
CA GLY A 559 -41.49 8.79 -15.41
C GLY A 559 -42.70 8.07 -14.85
N ALA A 560 -42.55 6.83 -14.36
CA ALA A 560 -43.63 6.08 -13.70
C ALA A 560 -43.86 6.52 -12.24
N GLY A 561 -42.85 7.11 -11.59
CA GLY A 561 -42.91 7.61 -10.22
C GLY A 561 -43.14 6.54 -9.15
N ARG A 562 -42.88 5.26 -9.46
CA ARG A 562 -43.12 4.12 -8.56
C ARG A 562 -42.23 2.92 -8.93
N TYR A 563 -42.23 1.90 -8.09
CA TYR A 563 -41.57 0.63 -8.40
C TYR A 563 -42.21 -0.06 -9.61
N LEU A 564 -41.39 -0.53 -10.54
CA LEU A 564 -41.81 -1.30 -11.70
C LEU A 564 -41.15 -2.68 -11.70
N SER A 565 -41.84 -3.69 -12.21
CA SER A 565 -41.23 -4.99 -12.46
C SER A 565 -40.18 -4.89 -13.57
N SER A 566 -39.06 -5.60 -13.39
CA SER A 566 -37.99 -5.74 -14.40
C SER A 566 -38.53 -6.22 -15.74
N ARG A 567 -39.65 -6.96 -15.76
CA ARG A 567 -40.35 -7.35 -16.99
C ARG A 567 -40.85 -6.15 -17.78
N ILE A 568 -41.47 -5.17 -17.11
CA ILE A 568 -42.01 -3.96 -17.73
C ILE A 568 -40.88 -3.06 -18.20
N ILE A 569 -39.85 -2.90 -17.36
CA ILE A 569 -38.65 -2.14 -17.70
C ILE A 569 -38.01 -2.73 -18.96
N PHE A 570 -37.85 -4.05 -18.99
CA PHE A 570 -37.34 -4.78 -20.15
C PHE A 570 -38.19 -4.60 -21.41
N GLU A 571 -39.52 -4.66 -21.30
CA GLU A 571 -40.43 -4.41 -22.43
C GLU A 571 -40.29 -2.99 -22.99
N ASN A 572 -40.19 -1.98 -22.12
CA ASN A 572 -39.99 -0.59 -22.54
C ASN A 572 -38.62 -0.40 -23.20
N ILE A 573 -37.56 -0.94 -22.61
CA ILE A 573 -36.20 -0.86 -23.20
C ILE A 573 -36.14 -1.59 -24.54
N CYS A 574 -36.80 -2.76 -24.68
CA CYS A 574 -36.87 -3.44 -25.97
C CYS A 574 -37.60 -2.61 -27.06
N ARG A 575 -38.53 -1.72 -26.67
CA ARG A 575 -39.20 -0.81 -27.60
C ARG A 575 -38.30 0.36 -28.01
N ILE A 576 -37.50 0.88 -27.09
CA ILE A 576 -36.54 1.97 -27.34
C ILE A 576 -35.35 1.45 -28.16
N ARG A 577 -34.81 0.29 -27.78
CA ARG A 577 -33.59 -0.34 -28.31
C ARG A 577 -33.82 -1.80 -28.73
N PRO A 578 -34.43 -2.03 -29.91
CA PRO A 578 -34.68 -3.38 -30.41
C PRO A 578 -33.39 -4.12 -30.83
N ASP A 579 -32.27 -3.40 -30.97
CA ASP A 579 -30.95 -3.93 -31.33
C ASP A 579 -30.31 -4.77 -30.23
N LEU A 580 -30.60 -4.50 -28.95
CA LEU A 580 -29.96 -5.17 -27.81
C LEU A 580 -30.18 -6.69 -27.82
N ARG A 581 -31.39 -7.16 -28.15
CA ARG A 581 -31.70 -8.60 -28.29
C ARG A 581 -30.96 -9.27 -29.45
N ARG A 582 -30.59 -8.52 -30.49
CA ARG A 582 -29.82 -9.06 -31.61
C ARG A 582 -28.34 -9.18 -31.26
N LYS A 583 -27.83 -8.24 -30.46
CA LYS A 583 -26.45 -8.26 -29.96
C LYS A 583 -26.24 -9.37 -28.92
N GLU A 584 -27.13 -9.43 -27.93
CA GLU A 584 -27.03 -10.34 -26.80
C GLU A 584 -28.22 -11.32 -26.74
N PRO A 585 -28.02 -12.61 -27.13
CA PRO A 585 -29.07 -13.62 -27.11
C PRO A 585 -29.69 -13.85 -25.73
N TYR A 586 -28.94 -13.64 -24.65
CA TYR A 586 -29.42 -13.80 -23.29
C TYR A 586 -30.08 -12.53 -22.72
N PHE A 587 -30.29 -11.49 -23.54
CA PHE A 587 -30.92 -10.24 -23.09
C PHE A 587 -32.40 -10.44 -22.74
N ASN A 588 -32.67 -10.61 -21.45
CA ASN A 588 -34.00 -10.85 -20.89
C ASN A 588 -34.19 -10.10 -19.55
N TYR A 589 -35.38 -10.19 -18.96
CA TYR A 589 -35.73 -9.47 -17.73
C TYR A 589 -34.92 -9.89 -16.48
N HIS A 590 -34.29 -11.07 -16.46
CA HIS A 590 -33.37 -11.45 -15.39
C HIS A 590 -32.04 -10.70 -15.53
N LEU A 591 -31.48 -10.68 -16.74
CA LEU A 591 -30.28 -9.91 -17.02
C LEU A 591 -30.53 -8.42 -16.75
N MET A 592 -31.69 -7.90 -17.14
CA MET A 592 -32.11 -6.53 -16.80
C MET A 592 -32.09 -6.30 -15.28
N LEU A 593 -32.67 -7.21 -14.49
CA LEU A 593 -32.68 -7.08 -13.04
C LEU A 593 -31.24 -7.07 -12.49
N GLY A 594 -30.37 -7.95 -12.98
CA GLY A 594 -28.97 -8.01 -12.56
C GLY A 594 -28.20 -6.73 -12.87
N VAL A 595 -28.31 -6.22 -14.11
CA VAL A 595 -27.63 -4.99 -14.54
C VAL A 595 -28.04 -3.78 -13.70
N LEU A 596 -29.33 -3.70 -13.32
CA LEU A 596 -29.86 -2.63 -12.47
C LEU A 596 -29.52 -2.83 -10.99
N GLN A 597 -29.44 -4.07 -10.51
CA GLN A 597 -29.07 -4.38 -9.13
C GLN A 597 -27.66 -3.90 -8.76
N ASP A 598 -26.74 -3.91 -9.73
CA ASP A 598 -25.34 -3.50 -9.54
C ASP A 598 -25.13 -1.97 -9.58
N ASP A 599 -26.18 -1.18 -9.82
CA ASP A 599 -26.11 0.28 -9.87
C ASP A 599 -26.84 0.89 -8.65
N GLU A 600 -26.11 1.67 -7.86
CA GLU A 600 -26.57 2.27 -6.60
C GLU A 600 -27.80 3.18 -6.74
N ARG A 601 -28.11 3.65 -7.96
CA ARG A 601 -29.31 4.44 -8.25
C ARG A 601 -30.59 3.64 -8.04
N TYR A 602 -30.52 2.31 -8.10
CA TYR A 602 -31.67 1.42 -8.06
C TYR A 602 -31.79 0.66 -6.73
N GLN A 603 -33.01 0.29 -6.41
CA GLN A 603 -33.32 -0.64 -5.33
C GLN A 603 -34.18 -1.78 -5.86
N THR A 604 -33.72 -3.01 -5.67
CA THR A 604 -34.46 -4.22 -6.04
C THR A 604 -35.20 -4.80 -4.84
N LYS A 605 -36.41 -5.32 -5.08
CA LYS A 605 -37.28 -5.96 -4.08
C LYS A 605 -37.84 -7.27 -4.63
N ARG A 606 -38.56 -8.03 -3.79
CA ARG A 606 -39.17 -9.31 -4.17
C ARG A 606 -40.11 -9.13 -5.38
N GLY A 607 -40.22 -10.16 -6.21
CA GLY A 607 -41.07 -10.14 -7.40
C GLY A 607 -40.46 -9.39 -8.59
N PHE A 608 -39.12 -9.30 -8.67
CA PHE A 608 -38.40 -8.57 -9.72
C PHE A 608 -38.70 -7.06 -9.75
N MET A 609 -39.11 -6.48 -8.63
CA MET A 609 -39.48 -5.07 -8.55
C MET A 609 -38.24 -4.20 -8.42
N VAL A 610 -38.16 -3.14 -9.22
CA VAL A 610 -37.06 -2.17 -9.26
C VAL A 610 -37.63 -0.77 -9.08
N GLY A 611 -37.05 -0.01 -8.16
CA GLY A 611 -37.37 1.40 -7.93
C GLY A 611 -36.10 2.23 -7.85
N LEU A 612 -36.25 3.55 -7.82
CA LEU A 612 -35.12 4.46 -7.59
C LEU A 612 -34.83 4.56 -6.10
N ALA A 613 -33.56 4.77 -5.74
CA ALA A 613 -33.17 4.92 -4.34
C ALA A 613 -33.82 6.13 -3.64
N CYS A 614 -34.30 7.12 -4.40
CA CYS A 614 -35.04 8.27 -3.90
C CYS A 614 -36.54 8.03 -3.67
N PHE A 615 -37.07 6.87 -4.08
CA PHE A 615 -38.47 6.52 -3.83
C PHE A 615 -38.68 6.07 -2.38
N GLY A 616 -39.90 6.28 -1.86
CA GLY A 616 -40.31 5.80 -0.54
C GLY A 616 -40.50 4.28 -0.48
N ASP A 617 -41.21 3.82 0.55
CA ASP A 617 -41.37 2.38 0.81
C ASP A 617 -42.06 1.63 -0.35
N HIS A 618 -41.47 0.49 -0.71
CA HIS A 618 -42.04 -0.43 -1.70
C HIS A 618 -43.31 -1.09 -1.14
N LEU A 619 -44.42 -0.92 -1.85
CA LEU A 619 -45.68 -1.59 -1.49
C LEU A 619 -45.60 -3.10 -1.80
N PRO A 620 -45.75 -3.99 -0.81
CA PRO A 620 -45.83 -5.43 -1.04
C PRO A 620 -47.03 -5.81 -1.92
N LEU A 621 -47.00 -7.01 -2.53
CA LEU A 621 -48.10 -7.48 -3.38
C LEU A 621 -49.40 -7.58 -2.58
N GLU A 622 -49.27 -8.01 -1.33
CA GLU A 622 -50.35 -8.21 -0.37
C GLU A 622 -51.14 -6.92 -0.15
N THR A 623 -50.43 -5.85 0.22
CA THR A 623 -51.02 -4.53 0.46
C THR A 623 -51.59 -3.92 -0.82
N GLU A 624 -50.91 -4.07 -1.96
CA GLU A 624 -51.41 -3.55 -3.24
C GLU A 624 -52.71 -4.24 -3.69
N VAL A 625 -52.82 -5.56 -3.46
CA VAL A 625 -54.05 -6.31 -3.72
C VAL A 625 -55.18 -5.86 -2.79
N GLU A 626 -54.89 -5.67 -1.50
CA GLU A 626 -55.87 -5.16 -0.52
C GLU A 626 -56.43 -3.79 -0.91
N GLU A 627 -55.56 -2.81 -1.21
CA GLU A 627 -55.98 -1.48 -1.66
C GLU A 627 -56.81 -1.53 -2.95
N LEU A 628 -56.46 -2.42 -3.88
CA LEU A 628 -57.21 -2.59 -5.13
C LEU A 628 -58.62 -3.14 -4.90
N VAL A 629 -58.75 -4.14 -4.02
CA VAL A 629 -60.04 -4.73 -3.65
C VAL A 629 -60.87 -3.72 -2.84
N GLU A 630 -60.27 -2.99 -1.91
CA GLU A 630 -60.94 -1.94 -1.14
C GLU A 630 -61.51 -0.85 -2.07
N LYS A 631 -60.74 -0.44 -3.07
CA LYS A 631 -61.13 0.62 -4.01
C LYS A 631 -62.10 0.19 -5.11
N HIS A 632 -61.94 -1.00 -5.69
CA HIS A 632 -62.68 -1.43 -6.88
C HIS A 632 -63.63 -2.62 -6.64
N GLY A 633 -63.64 -3.19 -5.43
CA GLY A 633 -64.46 -4.33 -5.07
C GLY A 633 -65.95 -4.11 -5.33
N PRO A 634 -66.70 -5.16 -5.73
CA PRO A 634 -66.29 -6.56 -5.85
C PRO A 634 -65.55 -6.88 -7.17
N VAL A 635 -64.37 -7.54 -7.09
CA VAL A 635 -63.46 -7.83 -8.21
C VAL A 635 -63.08 -9.31 -8.33
N SER A 636 -62.95 -9.82 -9.56
CA SER A 636 -62.43 -11.16 -9.83
C SER A 636 -60.90 -11.21 -9.82
N THR A 637 -60.31 -12.40 -9.68
CA THR A 637 -58.85 -12.61 -9.76
C THR A 637 -58.26 -12.06 -11.07
N SER A 638 -58.95 -12.28 -12.19
CA SER A 638 -58.57 -11.77 -13.52
C SER A 638 -58.59 -10.24 -13.58
N GLU A 639 -59.60 -9.59 -12.99
CA GLU A 639 -59.67 -8.12 -12.94
C GLU A 639 -58.52 -7.53 -12.11
N VAL A 640 -58.19 -8.14 -10.97
CA VAL A 640 -57.05 -7.72 -10.14
C VAL A 640 -55.73 -7.87 -10.92
N ILE A 641 -55.53 -8.96 -11.67
CA ILE A 641 -54.34 -9.14 -12.51
C ILE A 641 -54.26 -8.08 -13.62
N VAL A 642 -55.38 -7.74 -14.24
CA VAL A 642 -55.43 -6.68 -15.26
C VAL A 642 -55.05 -5.32 -14.65
N LEU A 643 -55.51 -5.03 -13.43
CA LEU A 643 -55.17 -3.80 -12.71
C LEU A 643 -53.70 -3.74 -12.28
N LEU A 644 -53.09 -4.88 -11.93
CA LEU A 644 -51.68 -4.98 -11.53
C LEU A 644 -50.70 -5.08 -12.72
N ARG A 645 -51.19 -5.44 -13.92
CA ARG A 645 -50.35 -5.65 -15.11
C ARG A 645 -49.44 -4.44 -15.46
N PRO A 646 -49.89 -3.17 -15.36
CA PRO A 646 -49.04 -2.01 -15.67
C PRO A 646 -47.85 -1.80 -14.74
N THR A 647 -47.84 -2.40 -13.54
CA THR A 647 -46.77 -2.24 -12.54
C THR A 647 -45.96 -3.52 -12.34
N ARG A 648 -46.63 -4.69 -12.29
CA ARG A 648 -45.99 -5.98 -11.99
C ARG A 648 -45.79 -6.89 -13.22
N GLY A 649 -46.40 -6.57 -14.35
CA GLY A 649 -46.35 -7.38 -15.57
C GLY A 649 -47.28 -8.60 -15.48
N GLU A 650 -46.95 -9.67 -16.20
CA GLU A 650 -47.72 -10.91 -16.14
C GLU A 650 -47.52 -11.63 -14.80
N LEU A 651 -48.54 -11.58 -13.94
CA LEU A 651 -48.64 -12.38 -12.73
C LEU A 651 -49.40 -13.69 -13.02
N THR A 652 -49.07 -14.75 -12.28
CA THR A 652 -49.86 -15.99 -12.35
C THR A 652 -51.14 -15.83 -11.53
N ASN A 653 -52.21 -16.51 -11.96
CA ASN A 653 -53.46 -16.57 -11.19
C ASN A 653 -53.23 -17.04 -9.75
N GLY A 654 -52.30 -17.99 -9.56
CA GLY A 654 -51.95 -18.52 -8.24
C GLY A 654 -51.38 -17.48 -7.27
N SER A 655 -50.49 -16.58 -7.73
CA SER A 655 -49.89 -15.57 -6.83
C SER A 655 -50.92 -14.60 -6.27
N VAL A 656 -51.79 -14.05 -7.12
CA VAL A 656 -52.86 -13.13 -6.69
C VAL A 656 -53.91 -13.88 -5.87
N ARG A 657 -54.28 -15.09 -6.28
CA ARG A 657 -55.23 -15.93 -5.55
C ARG A 657 -54.74 -16.25 -4.13
N ASN A 658 -53.50 -16.69 -3.97
CA ASN A 658 -52.95 -17.02 -2.65
C ASN A 658 -52.90 -15.79 -1.75
N THR A 659 -52.63 -14.61 -2.33
CA THR A 659 -52.66 -13.33 -1.63
C THR A 659 -54.08 -12.99 -1.14
N LEU A 660 -55.09 -13.13 -2.01
CA LEU A 660 -56.50 -12.88 -1.67
C LEU A 660 -57.02 -13.83 -0.59
N ILE A 661 -56.60 -15.10 -0.62
CA ILE A 661 -56.99 -16.09 0.40
C ILE A 661 -56.29 -15.80 1.74
N ALA A 662 -55.03 -15.38 1.72
CA ALA A 662 -54.24 -15.13 2.91
C ALA A 662 -54.61 -13.82 3.64
N SER A 663 -55.23 -12.85 2.97
CA SER A 663 -55.67 -11.59 3.59
C SER A 663 -56.80 -11.84 4.58
N ASP A 664 -56.74 -11.26 5.78
CA ASP A 664 -57.78 -11.42 6.80
C ASP A 664 -59.09 -10.66 6.43
N GLU A 665 -58.97 -9.57 5.68
CA GLU A 665 -60.07 -8.62 5.42
C GLU A 665 -60.84 -8.89 4.11
N ILE A 666 -60.32 -9.70 3.19
CA ILE A 666 -60.92 -9.89 1.84
C ILE A 666 -61.69 -11.22 1.74
N PHE A 667 -62.97 -11.19 1.43
CA PHE A 667 -63.81 -12.38 1.35
C PHE A 667 -64.42 -12.60 -0.03
N LEU A 668 -64.63 -13.87 -0.39
CA LEU A 668 -65.32 -14.22 -1.62
C LEU A 668 -66.83 -13.94 -1.47
N THR A 669 -67.40 -13.18 -2.40
CA THR A 669 -68.80 -12.75 -2.40
C THR A 669 -69.77 -13.86 -2.79
N SER A 670 -71.05 -13.68 -2.45
CA SER A 670 -72.13 -14.62 -2.78
C SER A 670 -72.49 -14.66 -4.27
N GLU A 671 -72.17 -13.61 -5.01
CA GLU A 671 -72.46 -13.46 -6.44
C GLU A 671 -71.15 -13.46 -7.24
N GLN A 672 -70.95 -14.50 -8.08
CA GLN A 672 -70.00 -14.49 -9.21
C GLN A 672 -68.47 -14.49 -8.94
N ARG A 673 -67.92 -15.37 -8.08
CA ARG A 673 -66.44 -15.57 -7.95
C ARG A 673 -65.61 -14.27 -7.77
N LYS A 674 -66.23 -13.25 -7.18
CA LYS A 674 -65.61 -11.94 -6.93
C LYS A 674 -65.24 -11.80 -5.47
N TRP A 675 -64.16 -11.09 -5.21
CA TRP A 675 -63.58 -10.78 -3.91
C TRP A 675 -63.94 -9.35 -3.53
N ASP A 676 -64.28 -9.15 -2.27
CA ASP A 676 -64.57 -7.83 -1.71
C ASP A 676 -64.17 -7.76 -0.24
N VAL A 677 -64.07 -6.55 0.31
CA VAL A 677 -63.71 -6.33 1.72
C VAL A 677 -64.84 -6.76 2.66
N ALA A 678 -64.48 -7.22 3.85
CA ALA A 678 -65.38 -7.74 4.86
C ALA A 678 -66.59 -6.85 5.13
N GLU A 679 -66.38 -5.53 5.21
CA GLU A 679 -67.41 -4.52 5.46
C GLU A 679 -68.51 -4.47 4.38
N ARG A 680 -68.20 -4.90 3.15
CA ARG A 680 -69.16 -4.96 2.02
C ARG A 680 -69.76 -6.35 1.82
N VAL A 681 -69.09 -7.39 2.32
CA VAL A 681 -69.58 -8.79 2.24
C VAL A 681 -70.53 -9.12 3.39
N PHE A 682 -70.25 -8.61 4.59
CA PHE A 682 -71.02 -8.88 5.80
C PHE A 682 -71.79 -7.63 6.22
N ASN A 683 -73.02 -7.79 6.73
CA ASN A 683 -73.83 -6.66 7.19
C ASN A 683 -73.33 -6.08 8.52
N ASP A 684 -72.77 -6.95 9.37
CA ASP A 684 -72.19 -6.60 10.67
C ASP A 684 -70.91 -7.44 10.90
N ALA A 685 -69.89 -6.87 11.54
CA ALA A 685 -68.68 -7.57 11.97
C ALA A 685 -68.99 -8.78 12.89
N SER A 686 -70.13 -8.76 13.58
CA SER A 686 -70.61 -9.91 14.35
C SER A 686 -71.00 -11.12 13.48
N ASP A 687 -71.29 -10.92 12.19
CA ASP A 687 -71.73 -11.97 11.29
C ASP A 687 -70.62 -12.95 10.92
N ILE A 688 -69.37 -12.48 10.81
CA ILE A 688 -68.20 -13.35 10.58
C ILE A 688 -68.10 -14.36 11.74
N ARG A 689 -68.19 -13.88 12.99
CA ARG A 689 -68.14 -14.74 14.18
C ARG A 689 -69.33 -15.70 14.24
N LYS A 690 -70.54 -15.24 13.89
CA LYS A 690 -71.73 -16.11 13.82
C LYS A 690 -71.51 -17.22 12.79
N LEU A 691 -70.96 -16.90 11.63
CA LEU A 691 -70.71 -17.85 10.55
C LEU A 691 -69.60 -18.85 10.94
N GLN A 692 -68.51 -18.41 11.57
CA GLN A 692 -67.48 -19.29 12.12
C GLN A 692 -68.07 -20.28 13.13
N ILE A 693 -68.88 -19.81 14.08
CA ILE A 693 -69.55 -20.69 15.06
C ILE A 693 -70.47 -21.69 14.35
N ALA A 694 -71.26 -21.24 13.36
CA ALA A 694 -72.15 -22.12 12.60
C ALA A 694 -71.38 -23.20 11.82
N ILE A 695 -70.25 -22.85 11.20
CA ILE A 695 -69.34 -23.79 10.51
C ILE A 695 -68.77 -24.81 11.50
N ARG A 696 -68.21 -24.36 12.63
CA ARG A 696 -67.63 -25.23 13.66
C ARG A 696 -68.66 -26.19 14.26
N MET A 697 -69.89 -25.72 14.48
CA MET A 697 -71.01 -26.58 14.93
C MET A 697 -71.42 -27.60 13.85
N ALA A 698 -71.51 -27.17 12.58
CA ALA A 698 -71.88 -28.05 11.48
C ALA A 698 -70.83 -29.16 11.22
N ALA A 699 -69.57 -28.92 11.57
CA ALA A 699 -68.43 -29.82 11.41
C ALA A 699 -67.88 -30.38 12.75
N TYR A 700 -68.66 -30.35 13.82
CA TYR A 700 -68.18 -30.70 15.16
C TYR A 700 -67.80 -32.18 15.31
N ARG A 701 -66.57 -32.45 15.78
CA ARG A 701 -65.96 -33.77 16.06
C ARG A 701 -65.98 -34.78 14.90
N LYS A 702 -66.29 -34.35 13.68
CA LYS A 702 -66.32 -35.21 12.49
C LYS A 702 -65.95 -34.41 11.25
N MET A 703 -65.27 -35.05 10.30
CA MET A 703 -65.12 -34.51 8.95
C MET A 703 -66.47 -34.58 8.22
N VAL A 704 -66.93 -33.45 7.71
CA VAL A 704 -68.20 -33.29 7.00
C VAL A 704 -67.92 -32.64 5.65
N ALA A 705 -68.55 -33.14 4.58
CA ALA A 705 -68.42 -32.54 3.26
C ALA A 705 -68.90 -31.08 3.27
N LEU A 706 -68.19 -30.19 2.57
CA LEU A 706 -68.49 -28.77 2.51
C LEU A 706 -69.92 -28.50 1.99
N SER A 707 -70.41 -29.34 1.07
CA SER A 707 -71.80 -29.33 0.60
C SER A 707 -72.82 -29.52 1.73
N SER A 708 -72.58 -30.50 2.60
CA SER A 708 -73.42 -30.77 3.76
C SER A 708 -73.29 -29.66 4.82
N VAL A 709 -72.09 -29.10 5.02
CA VAL A 709 -71.89 -27.93 5.90
C VAL A 709 -72.68 -26.73 5.39
N TYR A 710 -72.62 -26.44 4.09
CA TYR A 710 -73.39 -25.38 3.46
C TYR A 710 -74.90 -25.56 3.65
N ASN A 711 -75.43 -26.76 3.40
CA ASN A 711 -76.85 -27.07 3.56
C ASN A 711 -77.31 -26.92 5.02
N ARG A 712 -76.48 -27.40 5.97
CA ARG A 712 -76.70 -27.25 7.41
C ARG A 712 -76.72 -25.79 7.84
N ILE A 713 -75.81 -24.96 7.34
CA ILE A 713 -75.80 -23.53 7.66
C ILE A 713 -77.02 -22.85 7.05
N ARG A 714 -77.40 -23.17 5.81
CA ARG A 714 -78.54 -22.50 5.17
C ARG A 714 -79.89 -22.79 5.85
N SER A 715 -80.08 -23.98 6.42
CA SER A 715 -81.30 -24.31 7.17
C SER A 715 -81.47 -23.50 8.47
N THR A 716 -80.43 -22.76 8.86
CA THR A 716 -80.40 -21.91 10.07
C THR A 716 -80.94 -20.50 9.88
N GLY A 717 -81.30 -20.14 8.64
CA GLY A 717 -81.63 -18.77 8.28
C GLY A 717 -80.41 -17.89 7.97
N VAL A 718 -79.19 -18.40 8.15
CA VAL A 718 -77.96 -17.76 7.68
C VAL A 718 -77.81 -17.97 6.17
N ASN A 719 -78.09 -16.91 5.39
CA ASN A 719 -78.06 -16.94 3.93
C ASN A 719 -76.79 -16.26 3.39
N TYR A 720 -75.65 -16.96 3.42
CA TYR A 720 -74.45 -16.58 2.67
C TYR A 720 -74.20 -17.53 1.52
N GLY A 721 -73.61 -17.02 0.43
CA GLY A 721 -73.23 -17.83 -0.72
C GLY A 721 -72.11 -18.80 -0.36
N ILE A 722 -72.01 -19.91 -1.10
CA ILE A 722 -71.06 -20.98 -0.79
C ILE A 722 -69.60 -20.52 -0.81
N GLY A 723 -69.27 -19.57 -1.70
CA GLY A 723 -67.95 -18.95 -1.76
C GLY A 723 -67.57 -18.19 -0.49
N THR A 724 -68.51 -17.46 0.09
CA THR A 724 -68.31 -16.73 1.36
C THR A 724 -68.08 -17.69 2.52
N ILE A 725 -68.87 -18.77 2.60
CA ILE A 725 -68.68 -19.80 3.63
C ILE A 725 -67.30 -20.45 3.48
N LEU A 726 -66.93 -20.80 2.25
CA LEU A 726 -65.63 -21.40 1.95
C LEU A 726 -64.46 -20.45 2.28
N SER A 727 -64.60 -19.16 2.02
CA SER A 727 -63.61 -18.13 2.38
C SER A 727 -63.45 -17.99 3.90
N VAL A 728 -64.54 -18.10 4.68
CA VAL A 728 -64.44 -18.15 6.15
C VAL A 728 -63.77 -19.42 6.63
N VAL A 729 -64.04 -20.58 6.02
CA VAL A 729 -63.36 -21.85 6.33
C VAL A 729 -61.85 -21.73 6.11
N TRP A 730 -61.39 -21.14 5.00
CA TRP A 730 -59.96 -21.01 4.72
C TRP A 730 -59.21 -20.19 5.75
N LYS A 731 -59.88 -19.21 6.35
CA LYS A 731 -59.28 -18.28 7.30
C LYS A 731 -59.48 -18.66 8.76
N ASP A 732 -60.32 -19.65 9.06
CA ASP A 732 -60.57 -20.08 10.44
C ASP A 732 -59.51 -21.09 10.91
N PRO A 733 -58.57 -20.68 11.80
CA PRO A 733 -57.46 -21.52 12.24
C PRO A 733 -57.90 -22.74 13.06
N GLU A 734 -59.13 -22.74 13.59
CA GLU A 734 -59.63 -23.85 14.41
C GLU A 734 -60.30 -24.96 13.59
N THR A 735 -60.54 -24.71 12.30
CA THR A 735 -61.10 -25.71 11.38
C THR A 735 -59.97 -26.49 10.71
N LYS A 736 -60.15 -27.80 10.57
CA LYS A 736 -59.29 -28.69 9.78
C LYS A 736 -59.96 -28.98 8.45
N ARG A 737 -59.17 -28.97 7.39
CA ARG A 737 -59.62 -29.27 6.03
C ARG A 737 -58.87 -30.46 5.46
N ASP A 738 -59.59 -31.31 4.74
CA ASP A 738 -59.05 -32.41 3.93
C ASP A 738 -59.85 -32.50 2.62
N GLY A 739 -59.31 -31.92 1.54
CA GLY A 739 -60.02 -31.75 0.27
C GLY A 739 -61.35 -30.99 0.42
N ASP A 740 -62.45 -31.65 0.07
CA ASP A 740 -63.83 -31.13 0.19
C ASP A 740 -64.43 -31.26 1.59
N TYR A 741 -63.67 -31.80 2.56
CA TYR A 741 -64.16 -32.04 3.91
C TYR A 741 -63.64 -31.00 4.90
N VAL A 742 -64.53 -30.58 5.80
CA VAL A 742 -64.23 -29.65 6.90
C VAL A 742 -64.57 -30.35 8.22
N GLY A 743 -63.70 -30.23 9.20
CA GLY A 743 -63.87 -30.79 10.54
C GLY A 743 -63.40 -29.82 11.61
N PHE A 744 -64.11 -29.76 12.72
CA PHE A 744 -63.70 -29.01 13.91
C PHE A 744 -63.54 -29.98 15.09
N PHE A 745 -62.34 -30.01 15.68
CA PHE A 745 -61.99 -30.94 16.78
C PHE A 745 -61.57 -30.20 18.06
N GLY A 746 -61.76 -28.88 18.11
CA GLY A 746 -61.49 -28.06 19.28
C GLY A 746 -62.56 -28.18 20.36
N THR A 747 -62.29 -27.60 21.53
CA THR A 747 -63.23 -27.49 22.64
C THR A 747 -63.73 -26.05 22.73
N ASP A 748 -64.95 -25.78 22.25
CA ASP A 748 -65.63 -24.50 22.45
C ASP A 748 -66.70 -24.68 23.54
N ALA A 749 -66.60 -23.91 24.63
CA ALA A 749 -67.49 -24.04 25.78
C ALA A 749 -68.98 -23.81 25.43
N LYS A 750 -69.28 -22.97 24.42
CA LYS A 750 -70.64 -22.74 23.95
C LYS A 750 -71.16 -23.94 23.14
N ILE A 751 -70.29 -24.53 22.32
CA ILE A 751 -70.61 -25.73 21.54
C ILE A 751 -70.78 -26.95 22.47
N GLU A 752 -69.87 -27.18 23.41
CA GLU A 752 -69.95 -28.28 24.40
C GLU A 752 -71.18 -28.16 25.30
N SER A 753 -71.50 -26.94 25.79
CA SER A 753 -72.73 -26.69 26.55
C SER A 753 -73.98 -27.03 25.74
N TYR A 754 -74.01 -26.70 24.44
CA TYR A 754 -75.10 -27.05 23.55
C TYR A 754 -75.22 -28.58 23.35
N TYR A 755 -74.10 -29.28 23.13
CA TYR A 755 -74.11 -30.73 22.95
C TYR A 755 -74.48 -31.49 24.25
N ALA A 756 -74.16 -30.96 25.43
CA ALA A 756 -74.43 -31.57 26.72
C ALA A 756 -75.87 -31.35 27.25
N THR A 757 -76.48 -30.18 27.00
CA THR A 757 -77.77 -29.79 27.61
C THR A 757 -78.96 -29.95 26.67
N GLY A 758 -78.77 -29.84 25.36
CA GLY A 758 -79.87 -29.87 24.37
C GLY A 758 -80.80 -28.66 24.42
N GLU A 759 -80.60 -27.69 25.33
CA GLU A 759 -81.39 -26.48 25.44
C GLU A 759 -80.67 -25.28 24.78
N PRO A 760 -81.31 -24.60 23.82
CA PRO A 760 -80.63 -23.58 23.04
C PRO A 760 -80.81 -22.17 23.63
N MET A 761 -79.70 -21.54 24.03
CA MET A 761 -79.71 -20.36 24.90
C MET A 761 -79.87 -18.99 24.21
N THR A 762 -79.56 -18.77 22.92
CA THR A 762 -79.98 -17.54 22.17
C THR A 762 -79.52 -17.55 20.70
N PHE A 763 -80.46 -17.36 19.75
CA PHE A 763 -80.35 -17.52 18.26
C PHE A 763 -79.80 -18.88 17.76
N SER A 764 -79.15 -19.60 18.65
CA SER A 764 -78.48 -20.90 18.64
C SER A 764 -79.43 -22.10 18.72
N GLN A 765 -80.70 -21.95 18.31
CA GLN A 765 -81.73 -23.00 18.38
C GLN A 765 -81.78 -23.87 17.12
N LEU A 766 -80.63 -24.33 16.63
CA LEU A 766 -80.58 -25.21 15.45
C LEU A 766 -80.09 -26.59 15.78
N ASP A 767 -81.05 -27.51 15.81
CA ASP A 767 -80.81 -28.94 15.84
C ASP A 767 -80.26 -29.40 14.48
N TYR A 768 -78.95 -29.27 14.30
CA TYR A 768 -78.23 -29.78 13.13
C TYR A 768 -78.24 -31.33 13.04
N ARG A 769 -78.84 -32.04 14.02
CA ARG A 769 -78.85 -33.51 14.11
C ARG A 769 -79.89 -34.17 13.18
N ASN A 770 -80.89 -33.42 12.68
CA ASN A 770 -82.11 -34.03 12.11
C ASN A 770 -82.52 -33.60 10.67
N TYR A 771 -81.71 -32.86 9.92
CA TYR A 771 -82.15 -32.41 8.58
C TYR A 771 -81.62 -33.30 7.45
N THR A 772 -82.54 -33.99 6.79
CA THR A 772 -82.36 -34.71 5.52
C THR A 772 -82.36 -33.74 4.34
N GLU A 773 -81.50 -34.04 3.36
CA GLU A 773 -81.14 -33.21 2.21
C GLU A 773 -82.26 -33.11 1.17
N ASP A 774 -83.11 -32.07 1.25
CA ASP A 774 -84.17 -31.85 0.24
C ASP A 774 -83.77 -30.93 -0.93
N ARG A 775 -82.52 -30.41 -0.96
CA ARG A 775 -82.00 -29.66 -2.11
C ARG A 775 -80.54 -30.01 -2.37
N SER A 776 -80.29 -30.81 -3.40
CA SER A 776 -78.95 -31.06 -3.92
C SER A 776 -78.37 -29.74 -4.45
N ILE A 777 -77.23 -29.33 -3.90
CA ILE A 777 -76.39 -28.30 -4.51
C ILE A 777 -75.87 -28.89 -5.83
N ASP A 778 -75.74 -28.05 -6.86
CA ASP A 778 -75.03 -28.42 -8.08
C ASP A 778 -73.56 -28.68 -7.74
N THR A 779 -73.20 -29.95 -7.54
CA THR A 779 -71.87 -30.38 -7.08
C THR A 779 -70.77 -29.88 -8.00
N GLY A 780 -71.07 -29.66 -9.28
CA GLY A 780 -70.11 -29.10 -10.25
C GLY A 780 -69.60 -27.70 -9.93
N ILE A 781 -70.39 -26.83 -9.28
CA ILE A 781 -69.94 -25.49 -8.88
C ILE A 781 -69.00 -25.58 -7.66
N LEU A 782 -69.28 -26.51 -6.75
CA LEU A 782 -68.54 -26.72 -5.52
C LEU A 782 -67.21 -27.40 -5.82
N ASP A 783 -67.22 -28.45 -6.64
CA ASP A 783 -66.02 -29.12 -7.14
C ASP A 783 -65.16 -28.14 -7.95
N ALA A 784 -65.77 -27.23 -8.73
CA ALA A 784 -65.03 -26.18 -9.43
C ALA A 784 -64.37 -25.18 -8.47
N LEU A 785 -65.07 -24.75 -7.41
CA LEU A 785 -64.52 -23.84 -6.40
C LEU A 785 -63.50 -24.53 -5.49
N VAL A 786 -63.60 -25.82 -5.22
CA VAL A 786 -62.59 -26.53 -4.42
C VAL A 786 -61.36 -26.81 -5.27
N ASN A 787 -61.51 -27.30 -6.51
CA ASN A 787 -60.37 -27.49 -7.41
C ASN A 787 -59.68 -26.17 -7.78
N GLU A 788 -60.45 -25.10 -8.03
CA GLU A 788 -59.90 -23.77 -8.25
C GLU A 788 -59.33 -23.16 -6.97
N PHE A 789 -59.79 -23.64 -5.80
CA PHE A 789 -59.59 -23.24 -4.40
C PHE A 789 -58.51 -23.89 -3.53
N ASP A 790 -58.07 -25.10 -3.88
CA ASP A 790 -57.29 -25.94 -2.97
C ASP A 790 -55.87 -25.41 -2.76
N LEU A 791 -55.46 -25.32 -1.49
CA LEU A 791 -54.18 -24.75 -1.06
C LEU A 791 -53.10 -25.83 -0.81
N ASN A 792 -53.45 -27.11 -1.00
CA ASN A 792 -52.56 -28.26 -0.80
C ASN A 792 -52.09 -28.87 -2.14
N VAL A 793 -51.59 -28.03 -3.05
CA VAL A 793 -50.67 -28.41 -4.13
C VAL A 793 -49.52 -27.42 -4.19
#